data_AF-A0A7C5T5W3-F1
#
_entry.id   AF-A0A7C5T5W3-F1
#
_cell.length_a   1.000
_cell.length_b   1.000
_cell.length_c   1.000
_cell.angle_alpha   90.00
_cell.angle_beta   90.00
_cell.angle_gamma   90.00
#
_symmetry.space_group_name_H-M   'P 1'
#
loop_
_entity.id
_entity.type
_entity.pdbx_description
1 polymer ?
#
loop_
_entity_poly.entity_id
_entity_poly.type
_entity_poly.pdbx_seq_one_letter_code
_entity_poly.pdbx_strand_id
1 'polypeptide(L)'
;MVRYVFTRVPHAIRYCRRLVFPLLLALAILSPELQVGSPVARAGPSWPGDRVFAYTVDLGSLGMEARYIVALDPSRVAIAGTIGEVGAVAVVDLSDPYAGPRLEDLYPLTGGPTYVGADGFPQTRVVVGSDRGELLVFRVDGGRLAKHLYAVLGADFYVNKVYLARDAVGRVRVVALVSERGPRTYPCTTCYIYVLDEEASGVLRIGPTVGNATALGRYLEGMYVQDVAPLAVHTERGFYWDASRVLVTYIPSKNVVRFSLNVTYVEDTVEKPASGVLVEVTVLTEGQAPMTYGVNANENGLALIPVPVDPARTTYVNLTIRNYLGAIIWFYRYTFSPKQFKYLPDEIPLPKVTLPTQFYDSRPASKVYGVPDFLKVQLTLYDMTPAPSSCTTVASANFLLDPTVDSAVLVSGSREAELKIVYSDSTKGYVYVVTAALVGATLRRVASIEDYVGLGARVADVATYTDGSYLLVGLSDGRIRVYVRYAESYSLRYVYPMVGEVRRITPLPQLPGYSYAVVSSAGIQVLRVLPYPLPVFRNVTALYASAPTYLDGDVLADLTSVFMLERGRVTVIRNGALALERGLAVPISSIVARTVALGVVMPGNESLERTVIRFSYPGGEVLLRPPQNGTLELRNIVPGVAYRIDIFPGLPYVQNASLTFTLREGDVIEILAAESLRTPVRVVGLGVLAELLYREFTLRLVLRDDVSGLKLAAPVDIYVDGRALIRSSVATVHELSLLYGEHVVEVVPSRGFEAVYTPASVRVYVSDNVELALELKRTRYPVTILLLDDITTSAPVVPVVLQVLNTSITAPSGREQVDLVLPYGEYLLAVKPASGYERVYEELTTVIRVPAEVTVVRLSRRVYSVYLSVSDPYSGATVAPLGMYLNGSLVGTLAGATTTRLNIPYGVWNITVAPLKGYEGVYEVTSRVIEVYGDSSLSITVPRVVYPLLVELVDPYGRLLTPVTISIEGPTTYGYFLEPPASSVFVTLPYGNYSIYVSPSEAGTRVYKPVSLNVSLNAPRRVRVELQRARYTLSVKVIDRPIGVLIGRFMLYANGTLVASGVGANVTIELPYGTYVLRLVPESAWERAYSESKPTTISLTNDTSITLSVERRLYRLRVVILEGTNPVSNAVVTIISLESGITITQLLTDDRGVVETSIPYGIFYRVLVSHPSYVTTEEYISVNDSMYFSISVRPTLVTILWRYAPVFGALVGMGVATYIALRIRASLLRRLVAEEEMF
;
A
#
# COMPACT_ATOMS: atom_id res chain seq x y z
N MET A 1 -7.57 -58.25 -45.92
CA MET A 1 -7.26 -59.70 -46.13
C MET A 1 -7.51 -60.45 -44.82
N VAL A 2 -7.91 -61.74 -44.89
CA VAL A 2 -7.88 -62.79 -43.84
C VAL A 2 -8.01 -62.30 -42.37
N ARG A 3 -9.21 -62.29 -41.76
CA ARG A 3 -9.85 -63.37 -40.92
C ARG A 3 -8.99 -63.77 -39.69
N TYR A 4 -9.49 -64.01 -38.47
CA TYR A 4 -10.79 -64.54 -37.98
C TYR A 4 -11.31 -63.75 -36.73
N VAL A 5 -12.55 -63.78 -36.18
CA VAL A 5 -13.90 -64.37 -36.48
C VAL A 5 -14.46 -65.26 -35.32
N PHE A 6 -15.57 -64.85 -34.66
CA PHE A 6 -16.55 -65.79 -34.06
C PHE A 6 -17.37 -65.39 -32.78
N THR A 7 -18.71 -65.26 -32.90
CA THR A 7 -19.78 -65.77 -31.97
C THR A 7 -19.96 -65.33 -30.48
N ARG A 8 -21.17 -65.25 -29.89
CA ARG A 8 -22.58 -64.96 -30.36
C ARG A 8 -23.63 -65.00 -29.20
N VAL A 9 -24.57 -64.02 -29.15
CA VAL A 9 -26.09 -64.18 -29.16
C VAL A 9 -26.83 -64.94 -28.02
N PRO A 10 -28.12 -64.64 -27.64
CA PRO A 10 -28.97 -63.43 -27.80
C PRO A 10 -30.03 -63.17 -26.65
N HIS A 11 -31.07 -62.34 -26.96
CA HIS A 11 -32.45 -62.26 -26.39
C HIS A 11 -32.70 -61.51 -25.04
N ALA A 12 -33.82 -60.78 -24.83
CA ALA A 12 -34.88 -60.32 -25.76
C ALA A 12 -35.85 -59.22 -25.21
N ILE A 13 -36.40 -58.41 -26.13
CA ILE A 13 -37.81 -57.92 -26.21
C ILE A 13 -38.35 -56.77 -25.30
N ARG A 14 -38.62 -55.61 -25.95
CA ARG A 14 -39.82 -54.69 -25.88
C ARG A 14 -40.14 -53.98 -24.52
N TYR A 15 -40.78 -52.79 -24.43
CA TYR A 15 -41.46 -51.85 -25.37
C TYR A 15 -41.71 -50.49 -24.62
N CYS A 16 -42.11 -49.33 -25.17
CA CYS A 16 -42.27 -48.78 -26.54
C CYS A 16 -42.52 -47.24 -26.49
N ARG A 17 -42.39 -46.54 -27.64
CA ARG A 17 -42.86 -45.15 -27.95
C ARG A 17 -42.06 -43.99 -27.29
N ARG A 18 -41.92 -42.81 -27.92
CA ARG A 18 -42.43 -42.30 -29.23
C ARG A 18 -41.43 -41.29 -29.82
N LEU A 19 -41.29 -41.25 -31.15
CA LEU A 19 -40.59 -40.19 -31.89
C LEU A 19 -41.31 -40.02 -33.24
N VAL A 20 -41.61 -38.79 -33.66
CA VAL A 20 -42.17 -38.47 -34.99
C VAL A 20 -41.49 -37.19 -35.51
N PHE A 21 -40.98 -37.27 -36.73
CA PHE A 21 -40.19 -36.28 -37.47
C PHE A 21 -40.12 -36.80 -38.93
N PRO A 22 -39.96 -35.98 -39.99
CA PRO A 22 -40.17 -34.54 -40.17
C PRO A 22 -41.28 -34.28 -41.24
N LEU A 23 -41.25 -33.12 -41.90
CA LEU A 23 -41.25 -32.96 -43.39
C LEU A 23 -42.00 -31.70 -43.88
N LEU A 24 -41.53 -30.48 -43.55
CA LEU A 24 -41.86 -29.25 -44.32
C LEU A 24 -41.02 -28.02 -43.88
N LEU A 25 -39.74 -27.98 -44.25
CA LEU A 25 -39.06 -26.77 -44.77
C LEU A 25 -37.66 -27.12 -45.28
N ALA A 26 -37.47 -27.00 -46.59
CA ALA A 26 -36.17 -27.05 -47.24
C ALA A 26 -36.15 -26.00 -48.36
N LEU A 27 -34.98 -25.38 -48.56
CA LEU A 27 -34.62 -24.22 -49.41
C LEU A 27 -34.56 -22.86 -48.69
N ALA A 28 -33.44 -22.17 -48.97
CA ALA A 28 -32.90 -20.98 -48.30
C ALA A 28 -32.59 -21.19 -46.79
N ILE A 29 -31.48 -20.70 -46.24
CA ILE A 29 -30.50 -19.71 -46.72
C ILE A 29 -29.09 -20.32 -46.78
N LEU A 30 -28.27 -19.86 -47.73
CA LEU A 30 -26.83 -20.15 -47.81
C LEU A 30 -26.04 -19.26 -46.82
N SER A 31 -25.24 -19.88 -45.95
CA SER A 31 -24.07 -19.25 -45.34
C SER A 31 -22.90 -20.25 -45.35
N PRO A 32 -21.66 -19.81 -45.61
CA PRO A 32 -20.53 -20.73 -45.77
C PRO A 32 -20.02 -21.28 -44.44
N GLU A 33 -19.34 -22.43 -44.52
CA GLU A 33 -18.73 -23.12 -43.38
C GLU A 33 -17.63 -22.27 -42.73
N LEU A 34 -17.96 -21.63 -41.61
CA LEU A 34 -16.94 -21.17 -40.67
C LEU A 34 -16.36 -22.42 -39.98
N GLN A 35 -15.23 -22.90 -40.49
CA GLN A 35 -14.50 -24.01 -39.88
C GLN A 35 -14.19 -23.67 -38.42
N VAL A 36 -14.88 -24.33 -37.49
CA VAL A 36 -14.51 -24.33 -36.07
C VAL A 36 -13.26 -25.19 -35.94
N GLY A 37 -12.12 -24.60 -36.30
CA GLY A 37 -10.82 -25.14 -35.94
C GLY A 37 -10.81 -25.32 -34.42
N SER A 38 -10.49 -26.53 -33.96
CA SER A 38 -10.31 -26.84 -32.55
C SER A 38 -9.43 -25.75 -31.93
N PRO A 39 -9.78 -25.20 -30.75
CA PRO A 39 -9.00 -24.11 -30.16
C PRO A 39 -7.58 -24.60 -29.91
N VAL A 40 -6.67 -24.24 -30.82
CA VAL A 40 -5.24 -24.45 -30.65
C VAL A 40 -4.90 -23.79 -29.33
N ALA A 41 -4.53 -24.60 -28.34
CA ALA A 41 -4.14 -24.11 -27.03
C ALA A 41 -2.96 -23.15 -27.27
N ARG A 42 -3.25 -21.84 -27.24
CA ARG A 42 -2.22 -20.81 -27.38
C ARG A 42 -1.19 -21.12 -26.30
N ALA A 43 0.03 -21.43 -26.72
CA ALA A 43 1.14 -21.58 -25.78
C ALA A 43 1.14 -20.32 -24.92
N GLY A 44 0.94 -20.49 -23.61
CA GLY A 44 0.76 -19.37 -22.71
C GLY A 44 1.97 -18.44 -22.79
N PRO A 45 1.79 -17.13 -22.53
CA PRO A 45 2.91 -16.20 -22.46
C PRO A 45 4.11 -16.81 -21.72
N SER A 46 5.26 -16.81 -22.39
CA SER A 46 6.53 -17.24 -21.80
C SER A 46 7.03 -16.17 -20.82
N TRP A 47 6.29 -16.01 -19.72
CA TRP A 47 6.72 -15.29 -18.54
C TRP A 47 8.07 -15.85 -18.07
N PRO A 48 8.94 -15.02 -17.47
CA PRO A 48 10.29 -15.43 -17.13
C PRO A 48 10.28 -16.45 -15.97
N GLY A 49 10.28 -17.74 -16.32
CA GLY A 49 10.28 -18.87 -15.38
C GLY A 49 11.61 -19.09 -14.65
N ASP A 50 12.62 -18.24 -14.91
CA ASP A 50 13.95 -18.27 -14.29
C ASP A 50 14.05 -17.36 -13.04
N ARG A 51 13.04 -16.54 -12.77
CA ARG A 51 13.05 -15.50 -11.73
C ARG A 51 11.73 -15.39 -10.99
N VAL A 52 11.81 -14.81 -9.79
CA VAL A 52 10.66 -14.34 -9.03
C VAL A 52 10.35 -12.91 -9.46
N PHE A 53 9.09 -12.63 -9.76
CA PHE A 53 8.60 -11.29 -10.08
C PHE A 53 7.22 -11.08 -9.46
N ALA A 54 6.80 -9.83 -9.31
CA ALA A 54 5.47 -9.48 -8.82
C ALA A 54 4.86 -8.35 -9.65
N TYR A 55 3.54 -8.34 -9.77
CA TYR A 55 2.78 -7.32 -10.50
C TYR A 55 1.51 -6.95 -9.74
N THR A 56 0.90 -5.81 -10.09
CA THR A 56 -0.24 -5.23 -9.37
C THR A 56 -1.44 -5.06 -10.29
N VAL A 57 -2.59 -5.65 -9.94
CA VAL A 57 -3.82 -5.59 -10.74
C VAL A 57 -4.86 -4.72 -10.01
N ASP A 58 -5.34 -3.69 -10.69
CA ASP A 58 -6.27 -2.68 -10.15
C ASP A 58 -7.73 -3.20 -10.15
N LEU A 59 -8.28 -3.45 -8.97
CA LEU A 59 -9.65 -3.93 -8.76
C LEU A 59 -10.70 -2.80 -8.83
N GLY A 60 -10.30 -1.52 -8.91
CA GLY A 60 -11.22 -0.39 -8.96
C GLY A 60 -12.23 -0.47 -10.11
N SER A 61 -11.82 -1.10 -11.22
CA SER A 61 -12.68 -1.41 -12.37
C SER A 61 -13.85 -2.35 -12.07
N LEU A 62 -13.80 -3.12 -10.97
CA LEU A 62 -14.87 -4.02 -10.53
C LEU A 62 -15.86 -3.36 -9.55
N GLY A 63 -15.57 -2.14 -9.06
CA GLY A 63 -16.38 -1.46 -8.05
C GLY A 63 -16.46 -2.20 -6.69
N MET A 64 -15.52 -3.09 -6.40
CA MET A 64 -15.59 -4.03 -5.28
C MET A 64 -14.67 -3.65 -4.11
N GLU A 65 -15.25 -3.44 -2.93
CA GLU A 65 -14.54 -3.38 -1.66
C GLU A 65 -14.24 -4.80 -1.16
N ALA A 66 -13.17 -5.36 -1.69
CA ALA A 66 -12.66 -6.69 -1.33
C ALA A 66 -12.25 -6.77 0.15
N ARG A 67 -12.59 -7.87 0.82
CA ARG A 67 -12.31 -8.13 2.26
C ARG A 67 -11.51 -9.40 2.50
N TYR A 68 -11.74 -10.45 1.71
CA TYR A 68 -11.04 -11.75 1.79
C TYR A 68 -10.59 -12.22 0.40
N ILE A 69 -9.53 -13.02 0.34
CA ILE A 69 -9.02 -13.62 -0.90
C ILE A 69 -8.71 -15.12 -0.73
N VAL A 70 -8.97 -15.88 -1.80
CA VAL A 70 -8.70 -17.32 -1.90
C VAL A 70 -8.14 -17.66 -3.28
N ALA A 71 -7.00 -18.36 -3.33
CA ALA A 71 -6.24 -18.66 -4.54
C ALA A 71 -6.67 -19.99 -5.18
N LEU A 72 -7.41 -19.92 -6.29
CA LEU A 72 -8.00 -21.08 -6.97
C LEU A 72 -6.96 -21.81 -7.83
N ASP A 73 -6.17 -21.03 -8.58
CA ASP A 73 -5.06 -21.50 -9.41
C ASP A 73 -4.01 -20.36 -9.51
N PRO A 74 -2.84 -20.55 -10.17
CA PRO A 74 -1.81 -19.50 -10.25
C PRO A 74 -2.29 -18.16 -10.83
N SER A 75 -3.33 -18.16 -11.66
CA SER A 75 -3.93 -16.98 -12.31
C SER A 75 -5.22 -16.49 -11.65
N ARG A 76 -6.00 -17.37 -11.02
CA ARG A 76 -7.36 -17.04 -10.58
C ARG A 76 -7.53 -17.00 -9.07
N VAL A 77 -8.33 -16.03 -8.63
CA VAL A 77 -8.72 -15.86 -7.22
C VAL A 77 -10.23 -15.75 -7.07
N ALA A 78 -10.76 -16.28 -5.98
CA ALA A 78 -12.06 -15.88 -5.43
C ALA A 78 -11.83 -14.76 -4.42
N ILE A 79 -12.58 -13.67 -4.57
CA ILE A 79 -12.55 -12.50 -3.70
C ILE A 79 -13.94 -12.36 -3.07
N ALA A 80 -14.01 -12.21 -1.75
CA ALA A 80 -15.27 -11.89 -1.06
C ALA A 80 -15.19 -10.50 -0.44
N GLY A 81 -16.26 -9.72 -0.55
CA GLY A 81 -16.31 -8.32 -0.13
C GLY A 81 -17.70 -7.71 -0.30
N THR A 82 -17.77 -6.43 -0.65
CA THR A 82 -19.00 -5.71 -0.97
C THR A 82 -18.89 -4.97 -2.32
N ILE A 83 -20.00 -4.82 -3.03
CA ILE A 83 -20.15 -3.94 -4.19
C ILE A 83 -21.31 -2.98 -3.88
N GLY A 84 -20.96 -1.72 -3.61
CA GLY A 84 -21.85 -0.82 -2.90
C GLY A 84 -22.20 -1.38 -1.51
N GLU A 85 -23.49 -1.41 -1.16
CA GLU A 85 -23.99 -1.95 0.11
C GLU A 85 -24.23 -3.48 0.08
N VAL A 86 -24.10 -4.14 -1.07
CA VAL A 86 -24.42 -5.56 -1.26
C VAL A 86 -23.17 -6.41 -1.07
N GLY A 87 -23.22 -7.44 -0.24
CA GLY A 87 -22.13 -8.42 -0.12
C GLY A 87 -21.95 -9.17 -1.43
N ALA A 88 -20.73 -9.58 -1.77
CA ALA A 88 -20.48 -10.26 -3.04
C ALA A 88 -19.26 -11.20 -2.99
N VAL A 89 -19.29 -12.21 -3.86
CA VAL A 89 -18.15 -13.07 -4.18
C VAL A 89 -17.88 -12.97 -5.68
N ALA A 90 -16.69 -12.52 -6.05
CA ALA A 90 -16.22 -12.39 -7.43
C ALA A 90 -15.11 -13.40 -7.69
N VAL A 91 -15.14 -14.08 -8.83
CA VAL A 91 -13.97 -14.83 -9.33
C VAL A 91 -13.31 -14.05 -10.44
N VAL A 92 -12.02 -13.81 -10.27
CA VAL A 92 -11.23 -12.87 -11.06
C VAL A 92 -10.01 -13.58 -11.62
N ASP A 93 -9.84 -13.51 -12.94
CA ASP A 93 -8.63 -13.90 -13.64
C ASP A 93 -7.63 -12.72 -13.63
N LEU A 94 -6.46 -12.99 -13.05
CA LEU A 94 -5.32 -12.09 -12.90
C LEU A 94 -4.12 -12.56 -13.75
N SER A 95 -4.34 -13.39 -14.79
CA SER A 95 -3.28 -13.91 -15.66
C SER A 95 -2.54 -12.84 -16.46
N ASP A 96 -3.24 -11.75 -16.82
CA ASP A 96 -2.73 -10.66 -17.64
C ASP A 96 -2.65 -9.36 -16.81
N PRO A 97 -1.45 -8.84 -16.50
CA PRO A 97 -1.30 -7.63 -15.70
C PRO A 97 -1.48 -6.32 -16.47
N TYR A 98 -1.75 -6.36 -17.78
CA TYR A 98 -1.92 -5.18 -18.63
C TYR A 98 -3.36 -5.01 -19.13
N ALA A 99 -4.11 -6.11 -19.26
CA ALA A 99 -5.54 -6.10 -19.62
C ALA A 99 -6.47 -5.70 -18.45
N GLY A 100 -5.97 -5.69 -17.21
CA GLY A 100 -6.78 -5.50 -15.99
C GLY A 100 -7.46 -6.79 -15.52
N PRO A 101 -8.18 -6.76 -14.38
CA PRO A 101 -8.82 -7.95 -13.83
C PRO A 101 -10.01 -8.38 -14.70
N ARG A 102 -9.99 -9.60 -15.24
CA ARG A 102 -11.18 -10.15 -15.90
C ARG A 102 -12.06 -10.85 -14.87
N LEU A 103 -13.22 -10.24 -14.58
CA LEU A 103 -14.31 -10.91 -13.87
C LEU A 103 -14.77 -12.13 -14.70
N GLU A 104 -14.65 -13.34 -14.14
CA GLU A 104 -15.14 -14.57 -14.77
C GLU A 104 -16.53 -14.97 -14.23
N ASP A 105 -16.82 -14.68 -12.96
CA ASP A 105 -18.11 -14.94 -12.31
C ASP A 105 -18.34 -13.97 -11.13
N LEU A 106 -19.61 -13.72 -10.78
CA LEU A 106 -20.03 -12.82 -9.70
C LEU A 106 -21.34 -13.29 -9.06
N TYR A 107 -21.31 -13.53 -7.75
CA TYR A 107 -22.49 -13.92 -6.97
C TYR A 107 -22.77 -12.89 -5.85
N PRO A 108 -24.00 -12.34 -5.73
CA PRO A 108 -24.40 -11.44 -4.66
C PRO A 108 -24.82 -12.19 -3.38
N LEU A 109 -24.25 -11.80 -2.25
CA LEU A 109 -24.59 -12.29 -0.92
C LEU A 109 -25.69 -11.41 -0.29
N THR A 110 -26.54 -12.06 0.50
CA THR A 110 -27.61 -11.46 1.33
C THR A 110 -27.11 -10.62 2.51
N GLY A 111 -25.86 -10.84 2.92
CA GLY A 111 -25.17 -10.12 4.00
C GLY A 111 -23.67 -9.99 3.75
N GLY A 112 -22.96 -9.26 4.62
CA GLY A 112 -21.53 -9.07 4.52
C GLY A 112 -20.78 -10.38 4.81
N PRO A 113 -19.71 -10.74 4.06
CA PRO A 113 -18.95 -11.95 4.33
C PRO A 113 -18.23 -11.85 5.68
N THR A 114 -18.31 -12.91 6.48
CA THR A 114 -17.69 -13.03 7.81
C THR A 114 -16.57 -14.07 7.85
N TYR A 115 -16.66 -15.10 7.02
CA TYR A 115 -15.70 -16.19 6.93
C TYR A 115 -15.63 -16.72 5.50
N VAL A 116 -14.43 -17.10 5.05
CA VAL A 116 -14.20 -17.77 3.77
C VAL A 116 -13.27 -18.95 3.99
N GLY A 117 -13.58 -20.10 3.39
CA GLY A 117 -12.81 -21.34 3.52
C GLY A 117 -12.73 -22.12 2.21
N ALA A 118 -11.82 -23.10 2.15
CA ALA A 118 -11.64 -23.99 1.01
C ALA A 118 -11.47 -25.45 1.48
N ASP A 119 -11.69 -26.40 0.58
CA ASP A 119 -11.72 -27.85 0.88
C ASP A 119 -10.35 -28.55 0.92
N GLY A 120 -9.25 -27.77 0.92
CA GLY A 120 -7.87 -28.24 0.97
C GLY A 120 -7.03 -27.72 -0.19
N PHE A 121 -5.91 -28.40 -0.48
CA PHE A 121 -5.10 -28.14 -1.68
C PHE A 121 -4.88 -29.44 -2.49
N PRO A 122 -5.09 -29.45 -3.82
CA PRO A 122 -5.64 -28.35 -4.62
C PRO A 122 -7.09 -28.03 -4.24
N GLN A 123 -7.46 -26.76 -4.37
CA GLN A 123 -8.80 -26.28 -4.04
C GLN A 123 -9.78 -26.74 -5.13
N THR A 124 -10.88 -27.38 -4.72
CA THR A 124 -11.96 -27.79 -5.63
C THR A 124 -13.32 -27.28 -5.19
N ARG A 125 -13.47 -26.83 -3.94
CA ARG A 125 -14.64 -26.09 -3.46
C ARG A 125 -14.19 -24.92 -2.57
N VAL A 126 -14.91 -23.81 -2.68
CA VAL A 126 -14.80 -22.62 -1.80
C VAL A 126 -16.14 -22.40 -1.12
N VAL A 127 -16.11 -22.02 0.15
CA VAL A 127 -17.30 -21.70 0.95
C VAL A 127 -17.20 -20.29 1.52
N VAL A 128 -18.31 -19.56 1.50
CA VAL A 128 -18.44 -18.23 2.11
C VAL A 128 -19.61 -18.25 3.10
N GLY A 129 -19.38 -17.66 4.27
CA GLY A 129 -20.39 -17.40 5.29
C GLY A 129 -20.63 -15.92 5.48
N SER A 130 -21.87 -15.52 5.80
CA SER A 130 -22.26 -14.12 6.03
C SER A 130 -22.72 -13.81 7.46
N ASP A 131 -22.91 -12.52 7.73
CA ASP A 131 -23.51 -11.98 8.96
C ASP A 131 -25.04 -12.09 9.02
N ARG A 132 -25.68 -12.47 7.90
CA ARG A 132 -27.14 -12.69 7.75
C ARG A 132 -27.47 -14.14 7.35
N GLY A 133 -26.71 -15.07 7.93
CA GLY A 133 -26.98 -16.50 7.90
C GLY A 133 -26.99 -17.16 6.52
N GLU A 134 -26.25 -16.60 5.57
CA GLU A 134 -25.95 -17.28 4.31
C GLU A 134 -24.72 -18.17 4.45
N LEU A 135 -24.86 -19.43 4.03
CA LEU A 135 -23.76 -20.37 3.82
C LEU A 135 -23.79 -20.84 2.37
N LEU A 136 -22.79 -20.45 1.60
CA LEU A 136 -22.74 -20.61 0.15
C LEU A 136 -21.51 -21.42 -0.29
N VAL A 137 -21.72 -22.49 -1.06
CA VAL A 137 -20.64 -23.33 -1.61
C VAL A 137 -20.56 -23.25 -3.12
N PHE A 138 -19.36 -22.90 -3.59
CA PHE A 138 -18.95 -22.91 -4.97
C PHE A 138 -18.06 -24.11 -5.27
N ARG A 139 -18.32 -24.80 -6.38
CA ARG A 139 -17.40 -25.81 -6.93
C ARG A 139 -16.50 -25.20 -8.00
N VAL A 140 -15.22 -25.53 -7.92
CA VAL A 140 -14.11 -25.02 -8.73
C VAL A 140 -13.57 -26.16 -9.60
N ASP A 141 -13.86 -26.14 -10.90
CA ASP A 141 -13.26 -27.04 -11.89
C ASP A 141 -12.34 -26.23 -12.82
N GLY A 142 -11.07 -26.62 -12.94
CA GLY A 142 -10.10 -25.93 -13.81
C GLY A 142 -9.85 -24.46 -13.43
N GLY A 143 -10.07 -24.10 -12.16
CA GLY A 143 -9.95 -22.74 -11.62
C GLY A 143 -11.22 -21.87 -11.77
N ARG A 144 -12.24 -22.34 -12.48
CA ARG A 144 -13.51 -21.63 -12.68
C ARG A 144 -14.61 -22.15 -11.78
N LEU A 145 -15.55 -21.28 -11.42
CA LEU A 145 -16.79 -21.70 -10.80
C LEU A 145 -17.62 -22.48 -11.82
N ALA A 146 -17.80 -23.78 -11.56
CA ALA A 146 -18.54 -24.67 -12.44
C ALA A 146 -20.01 -24.84 -12.02
N LYS A 147 -20.29 -24.64 -10.71
CA LYS A 147 -21.62 -24.77 -10.12
C LYS A 147 -21.69 -24.13 -8.73
N HIS A 148 -22.72 -23.32 -8.48
CA HIS A 148 -23.18 -23.03 -7.11
C HIS A 148 -24.02 -24.24 -6.65
N LEU A 149 -23.66 -24.85 -5.52
CA LEU A 149 -24.25 -26.12 -5.12
C LEU A 149 -25.28 -25.98 -3.98
N TYR A 150 -24.93 -25.22 -2.95
CA TYR A 150 -25.79 -24.98 -1.79
C TYR A 150 -25.72 -23.53 -1.37
N ALA A 151 -26.89 -22.92 -1.17
CA ALA A 151 -27.09 -21.70 -0.42
C ALA A 151 -28.08 -22.02 0.70
N VAL A 152 -27.62 -22.00 1.95
CA VAL A 152 -28.52 -21.99 3.12
C VAL A 152 -28.81 -20.54 3.44
N LEU A 153 -30.08 -20.13 3.43
CA LEU A 153 -30.50 -18.80 3.86
C LEU A 153 -31.26 -18.92 5.19
N GLY A 154 -30.60 -18.61 6.30
CA GLY A 154 -31.22 -18.47 7.62
C GLY A 154 -31.25 -17.00 8.04
N ALA A 155 -32.44 -16.46 8.36
CA ALA A 155 -32.60 -15.02 8.54
C ALA A 155 -31.83 -14.38 9.72
N ASP A 156 -31.47 -15.16 10.75
CA ASP A 156 -31.11 -14.63 12.09
C ASP A 156 -29.85 -15.27 12.74
N PHE A 157 -28.88 -15.77 11.95
CA PHE A 157 -27.61 -16.30 12.50
C PHE A 157 -26.35 -15.73 11.86
N TYR A 158 -25.28 -15.64 12.66
CA TYR A 158 -23.96 -15.17 12.24
C TYR A 158 -23.03 -16.38 12.01
N VAL A 159 -22.35 -16.47 10.85
CA VAL A 159 -21.36 -17.54 10.60
C VAL A 159 -20.03 -17.19 11.25
N ASN A 160 -19.56 -18.03 12.18
CA ASN A 160 -18.31 -17.81 12.93
C ASN A 160 -17.12 -18.59 12.37
N LYS A 161 -17.35 -19.82 11.91
CA LYS A 161 -16.38 -20.69 11.23
C LYS A 161 -17.13 -21.54 10.20
N VAL A 162 -16.50 -21.86 9.07
CA VAL A 162 -17.02 -22.90 8.17
C VAL A 162 -15.89 -23.66 7.47
N TYR A 163 -16.03 -24.99 7.44
CA TYR A 163 -15.07 -25.91 6.86
C TYR A 163 -15.74 -26.77 5.77
N LEU A 164 -14.95 -27.24 4.80
CA LEU A 164 -15.37 -28.17 3.77
C LEU A 164 -14.63 -29.49 3.97
N ALA A 165 -15.25 -30.42 4.69
CA ALA A 165 -14.68 -31.70 5.06
C ALA A 165 -15.03 -32.79 4.03
N ARG A 166 -14.05 -33.56 3.57
CA ARG A 166 -14.21 -34.63 2.59
C ARG A 166 -14.39 -35.98 3.29
N ASP A 167 -15.26 -36.84 2.77
CA ASP A 167 -15.29 -38.26 3.14
C ASP A 167 -14.21 -39.06 2.38
N ALA A 168 -14.06 -40.35 2.69
CA ALA A 168 -13.09 -41.24 2.05
C ALA A 168 -13.32 -41.47 0.54
N VAL A 169 -14.44 -41.00 -0.03
CA VAL A 169 -14.80 -41.08 -1.46
C VAL A 169 -14.63 -39.71 -2.14
N GLY A 170 -14.37 -38.64 -1.39
CA GLY A 170 -14.20 -37.27 -1.89
C GLY A 170 -15.49 -36.43 -1.95
N ARG A 171 -16.58 -36.91 -1.35
CA ARG A 171 -17.82 -36.15 -1.18
C ARG A 171 -17.66 -35.15 -0.06
N VAL A 172 -18.16 -33.93 -0.23
CA VAL A 172 -17.95 -32.84 0.73
C VAL A 172 -19.09 -32.71 1.72
N ARG A 173 -18.73 -32.35 2.95
CA ARG A 173 -19.58 -31.97 4.07
C ARG A 173 -19.24 -30.54 4.45
N VAL A 174 -20.25 -29.66 4.42
CA VAL A 174 -20.10 -28.27 4.90
C VAL A 174 -20.29 -28.29 6.40
N VAL A 175 -19.25 -28.05 7.19
CA VAL A 175 -19.32 -28.03 8.67
C VAL A 175 -19.21 -26.57 9.12
N ALA A 176 -20.35 -25.95 9.45
CA ALA A 176 -20.42 -24.55 9.85
C ALA A 176 -20.74 -24.41 11.35
N LEU A 177 -20.02 -23.52 12.04
CA LEU A 177 -20.36 -23.05 13.38
C LEU A 177 -21.05 -21.70 13.27
N VAL A 178 -22.32 -21.65 13.68
CA VAL A 178 -23.15 -20.46 13.61
C VAL A 178 -23.62 -20.06 15.01
N SER A 179 -23.87 -18.77 15.23
CA SER A 179 -24.51 -18.27 16.44
C SER A 179 -25.82 -17.57 16.09
N GLU A 180 -26.93 -18.11 16.59
CA GLU A 180 -28.22 -17.43 16.51
C GLU A 180 -28.18 -16.20 17.43
N ARG A 181 -28.79 -15.08 16.99
CA ARG A 181 -28.80 -13.77 17.70
C ARG A 181 -27.46 -13.00 17.73
N GLY A 182 -26.65 -13.11 16.68
CA GLY A 182 -25.46 -12.26 16.46
C GLY A 182 -24.12 -12.91 16.83
N PRO A 183 -23.04 -12.14 17.03
CA PRO A 183 -21.68 -12.66 17.21
C PRO A 183 -21.51 -13.58 18.44
N ARG A 184 -20.65 -14.61 18.29
CA ARG A 184 -20.37 -15.60 19.34
C ARG A 184 -19.75 -14.99 20.61
N THR A 185 -20.37 -15.27 21.74
CA THR A 185 -19.80 -15.07 23.09
C THR A 185 -19.19 -16.37 23.64
N TYR A 186 -18.47 -16.29 24.76
CA TYR A 186 -17.88 -17.45 25.45
C TYR A 186 -18.26 -17.43 26.95
N PRO A 187 -18.74 -18.55 27.53
CA PRO A 187 -19.18 -19.76 26.83
C PRO A 187 -20.43 -19.49 25.97
N CYS A 188 -20.45 -20.01 24.75
CA CYS A 188 -21.55 -19.77 23.82
C CYS A 188 -22.79 -20.59 24.22
N THR A 189 -23.94 -19.93 24.31
CA THR A 189 -25.23 -20.57 24.66
C THR A 189 -26.25 -20.56 23.50
N THR A 190 -25.95 -19.87 22.40
CA THR A 190 -26.75 -19.83 21.16
C THR A 190 -25.96 -20.31 19.93
N CYS A 191 -24.86 -21.04 20.14
CA CYS A 191 -24.06 -21.63 19.07
C CYS A 191 -24.59 -23.00 18.66
N TYR A 192 -24.48 -23.29 17.37
CA TYR A 192 -24.89 -24.53 16.74
C TYR A 192 -23.89 -24.97 15.68
N ILE A 193 -23.78 -26.27 15.46
CA ILE A 193 -23.13 -26.82 14.28
C ILE A 193 -24.20 -27.17 13.27
N TYR A 194 -24.04 -26.68 12.05
CA TYR A 194 -24.84 -27.01 10.89
C TYR A 194 -23.97 -27.83 9.95
N VAL A 195 -24.41 -29.03 9.59
CA VAL A 195 -23.68 -29.93 8.68
C VAL A 195 -24.52 -30.28 7.46
N LEU A 196 -24.02 -29.97 6.27
CA LEU A 196 -24.67 -30.21 4.98
C LEU A 196 -23.84 -31.13 4.09
N ASP A 197 -24.44 -31.68 3.03
CA ASP A 197 -23.84 -32.59 2.05
C ASP A 197 -23.93 -31.96 0.65
N GLU A 198 -22.88 -32.10 -0.18
CA GLU A 198 -22.87 -31.64 -1.59
C GLU A 198 -23.83 -32.44 -2.50
N GLU A 199 -24.30 -33.61 -2.07
CA GLU A 199 -25.11 -34.54 -2.88
C GLU A 199 -26.53 -34.81 -2.30
N ALA A 200 -26.83 -34.37 -1.08
CA ALA A 200 -28.09 -34.68 -0.39
C ALA A 200 -28.82 -33.42 0.11
N SER A 201 -30.15 -33.52 0.24
CA SER A 201 -30.99 -32.45 0.79
C SER A 201 -31.20 -32.59 2.30
N GLY A 202 -31.04 -31.49 3.03
CA GLY A 202 -31.26 -31.42 4.48
C GLY A 202 -30.07 -30.83 5.23
N VAL A 203 -30.18 -30.72 6.55
CA VAL A 203 -29.10 -30.25 7.42
C VAL A 203 -29.11 -31.00 8.75
N LEU A 204 -27.95 -31.51 9.15
CA LEU A 204 -27.73 -32.02 10.50
C LEU A 204 -27.42 -30.82 11.41
N ARG A 205 -28.30 -30.53 12.36
CA ARG A 205 -28.15 -29.48 13.38
C ARG A 205 -27.76 -30.11 14.73
N ILE A 206 -26.76 -29.54 15.40
CA ILE A 206 -26.28 -29.92 16.74
C ILE A 206 -26.28 -28.66 17.60
N GLY A 207 -26.80 -28.72 18.83
CA GLY A 207 -26.81 -27.56 19.74
C GLY A 207 -27.78 -27.67 20.92
N PRO A 208 -28.14 -26.56 21.58
CA PRO A 208 -29.08 -26.58 22.70
C PRO A 208 -30.48 -27.04 22.29
N THR A 209 -31.05 -26.46 21.24
CA THR A 209 -32.34 -26.85 20.64
C THR A 209 -32.16 -27.19 19.15
N VAL A 210 -32.57 -28.40 18.77
CA VAL A 210 -32.37 -28.96 17.43
C VAL A 210 -33.70 -29.16 16.71
N GLY A 211 -34.73 -29.59 17.44
CA GLY A 211 -36.06 -29.84 16.89
C GLY A 211 -36.04 -30.82 15.71
N ASN A 212 -36.90 -30.57 14.72
CA ASN A 212 -37.09 -31.47 13.57
C ASN A 212 -36.01 -31.36 12.47
N ALA A 213 -34.97 -30.53 12.64
CA ALA A 213 -33.93 -30.36 11.62
C ALA A 213 -33.15 -31.66 11.38
N THR A 214 -32.80 -32.38 12.46
CA THR A 214 -32.05 -33.62 12.42
C THR A 214 -32.98 -34.83 12.52
N ALA A 215 -33.08 -35.61 11.44
CA ALA A 215 -34.08 -36.67 11.28
C ALA A 215 -34.02 -37.82 12.30
N LEU A 216 -32.90 -38.03 13.00
CA LEU A 216 -32.62 -39.26 13.76
C LEU A 216 -32.13 -39.09 15.22
N GLY A 217 -32.19 -37.92 15.86
CA GLY A 217 -31.64 -37.85 17.23
C GLY A 217 -31.95 -36.67 18.15
N ARG A 218 -32.78 -36.94 19.18
CA ARG A 218 -32.79 -36.24 20.50
C ARG A 218 -31.49 -36.47 21.32
N TYR A 219 -30.41 -36.90 20.68
CA TYR A 219 -29.10 -37.16 21.30
C TYR A 219 -28.08 -36.05 21.02
N LEU A 220 -28.33 -35.22 20.01
CA LEU A 220 -27.51 -34.07 19.61
C LEU A 220 -28.12 -32.72 20.05
N GLU A 221 -29.25 -32.82 20.76
CA GLU A 221 -29.98 -31.76 21.43
C GLU A 221 -29.58 -31.73 22.92
N GLY A 222 -29.51 -30.54 23.51
CA GLY A 222 -28.96 -30.35 24.86
C GLY A 222 -27.43 -30.29 24.89
N MET A 223 -26.81 -29.68 23.87
CA MET A 223 -25.37 -29.40 23.84
C MET A 223 -25.13 -27.89 23.66
N TYR A 224 -24.58 -27.20 24.66
CA TYR A 224 -24.05 -25.84 24.44
C TYR A 224 -22.72 -25.97 23.69
N VAL A 225 -22.79 -26.03 22.37
CA VAL A 225 -21.62 -26.07 21.49
C VAL A 225 -20.73 -24.87 21.81
N GLN A 226 -19.48 -25.15 22.10
CA GLN A 226 -18.44 -24.14 22.15
C GLN A 226 -17.84 -24.03 20.75
N ASP A 227 -17.11 -25.04 20.28
CA ASP A 227 -16.37 -24.97 19.02
C ASP A 227 -16.45 -26.25 18.19
N VAL A 228 -16.05 -26.14 16.92
CA VAL A 228 -15.92 -27.27 15.99
C VAL A 228 -14.61 -27.20 15.22
N ALA A 229 -13.99 -28.36 14.98
CA ALA A 229 -12.82 -28.51 14.12
C ALA A 229 -12.80 -29.90 13.46
N PRO A 230 -13.00 -30.02 12.14
CA PRO A 230 -12.66 -31.25 11.42
C PRO A 230 -11.14 -31.49 11.47
N LEU A 231 -10.72 -32.75 11.40
CA LEU A 231 -9.30 -33.11 11.36
C LEU A 231 -8.64 -32.58 10.08
N ALA A 232 -7.68 -31.68 10.22
CA ALA A 232 -6.74 -31.35 9.14
C ALA A 232 -5.75 -32.50 8.94
N VAL A 233 -5.79 -33.15 7.78
CA VAL A 233 -4.84 -34.20 7.38
C VAL A 233 -3.83 -33.60 6.41
N HIS A 234 -2.58 -33.50 6.82
CA HIS A 234 -1.49 -32.95 6.01
C HIS A 234 -0.77 -34.05 5.23
N THR A 235 -0.79 -33.96 3.90
CA THR A 235 -0.25 -34.92 2.92
C THR A 235 0.91 -34.31 2.13
N GLU A 236 1.64 -35.14 1.37
CA GLU A 236 2.79 -34.69 0.56
C GLU A 236 2.39 -33.69 -0.54
N ARG A 237 1.11 -33.67 -0.95
CA ARG A 237 0.61 -32.82 -2.03
C ARG A 237 -0.13 -31.56 -1.55
N GLY A 238 -0.43 -31.46 -0.25
CA GLY A 238 -1.34 -30.45 0.30
C GLY A 238 -2.06 -30.99 1.53
N PHE A 239 -3.14 -30.34 1.97
CA PHE A 239 -3.96 -30.80 3.09
C PHE A 239 -5.43 -30.95 2.68
N TYR A 240 -6.21 -31.65 3.50
CA TYR A 240 -7.68 -31.68 3.42
C TYR A 240 -8.29 -31.82 4.83
N TRP A 241 -9.57 -31.51 4.95
CA TRP A 241 -10.34 -31.71 6.19
C TRP A 241 -11.09 -33.05 6.13
N ASP A 242 -10.99 -33.90 7.15
CA ASP A 242 -11.61 -35.24 7.19
C ASP A 242 -12.99 -35.22 7.89
N ALA A 243 -14.03 -35.60 7.15
CA ALA A 243 -15.42 -35.62 7.64
C ALA A 243 -15.73 -36.79 8.59
N SER A 244 -14.88 -37.83 8.64
CA SER A 244 -15.04 -38.95 9.57
C SER A 244 -14.53 -38.64 10.98
N ARG A 245 -13.84 -37.51 11.17
CA ARG A 245 -13.15 -37.13 12.42
C ARG A 245 -13.33 -35.65 12.73
N VAL A 246 -14.56 -35.27 13.09
CA VAL A 246 -14.89 -33.89 13.47
C VAL A 246 -14.92 -33.75 14.99
N LEU A 247 -14.00 -32.94 15.53
CA LEU A 247 -13.99 -32.56 16.94
C LEU A 247 -15.12 -31.57 17.20
N VAL A 248 -15.99 -31.91 18.13
CA VAL A 248 -17.02 -31.02 18.69
C VAL A 248 -16.69 -30.81 20.16
N THR A 249 -16.55 -29.54 20.55
CA THR A 249 -16.35 -29.15 21.96
C THR A 249 -17.64 -28.51 22.46
N TYR A 250 -18.17 -28.99 23.58
CA TYR A 250 -19.49 -28.57 24.09
C TYR A 250 -19.59 -28.72 25.60
N ILE A 251 -20.45 -27.93 26.23
CA ILE A 251 -20.89 -28.16 27.61
C ILE A 251 -22.20 -28.95 27.52
N PRO A 252 -22.32 -30.13 28.16
CA PRO A 252 -23.55 -30.91 28.16
C PRO A 252 -24.64 -30.19 28.96
N SER A 253 -25.75 -29.82 28.30
CA SER A 253 -26.91 -29.19 28.95
C SER A 253 -28.09 -30.16 29.11
N LYS A 254 -28.04 -31.32 28.43
CA LYS A 254 -28.97 -32.41 28.62
C LYS A 254 -28.96 -32.83 30.10
N ASN A 255 -30.11 -32.74 30.75
CA ASN A 255 -30.31 -32.92 32.19
C ASN A 255 -29.71 -31.81 33.08
N VAL A 256 -29.62 -30.56 32.61
CA VAL A 256 -29.28 -29.37 33.44
C VAL A 256 -30.45 -28.38 33.43
N VAL A 257 -30.93 -28.01 34.61
CA VAL A 257 -32.02 -27.02 34.82
C VAL A 257 -31.44 -25.76 35.44
N ARG A 258 -31.81 -24.57 34.95
CA ARG A 258 -31.37 -23.30 35.55
C ARG A 258 -32.33 -22.86 36.64
N PHE A 259 -31.82 -22.49 37.80
CA PHE A 259 -32.58 -21.86 38.87
C PHE A 259 -32.25 -20.37 38.89
N SER A 260 -33.23 -19.50 38.66
CA SER A 260 -33.02 -18.04 38.60
C SER A 260 -33.35 -17.38 39.94
N LEU A 261 -32.31 -16.91 40.63
CA LEU A 261 -32.39 -16.27 41.94
C LEU A 261 -32.10 -14.78 41.78
N ASN A 262 -33.12 -13.93 41.98
CA ASN A 262 -32.94 -12.48 42.01
C ASN A 262 -32.50 -12.05 43.42
N VAL A 263 -31.30 -11.49 43.54
CA VAL A 263 -30.68 -11.07 44.81
C VAL A 263 -30.45 -9.56 44.81
N THR A 264 -30.91 -8.91 45.86
CA THR A 264 -30.84 -7.47 46.11
C THR A 264 -30.30 -7.18 47.50
N TYR A 265 -30.05 -5.91 47.82
CA TYR A 265 -29.82 -5.42 49.18
C TYR A 265 -30.54 -4.07 49.36
N VAL A 266 -30.74 -3.64 50.61
CA VAL A 266 -31.32 -2.32 50.91
C VAL A 266 -30.22 -1.34 51.31
N GLU A 267 -30.26 -0.14 50.73
CA GLU A 267 -29.41 1.00 51.06
C GLU A 267 -30.26 2.28 50.99
N ASP A 268 -30.29 3.05 52.07
CA ASP A 268 -31.11 4.27 52.21
C ASP A 268 -32.59 4.10 51.84
N THR A 269 -33.18 2.97 52.25
CA THR A 269 -34.54 2.48 51.90
C THR A 269 -34.77 2.12 50.43
N VAL A 270 -33.80 2.34 49.55
CA VAL A 270 -33.84 1.92 48.15
C VAL A 270 -33.29 0.49 48.03
N GLU A 271 -34.00 -0.35 47.28
CA GLU A 271 -33.53 -1.70 46.97
C GLU A 271 -32.63 -1.67 45.72
N LYS A 272 -31.42 -2.21 45.85
CA LYS A 272 -30.38 -2.24 44.80
C LYS A 272 -30.01 -3.69 44.44
N PRO A 273 -29.62 -3.97 43.18
CA PRO A 273 -29.17 -5.32 42.79
C PRO A 273 -27.87 -5.69 43.50
N ALA A 274 -27.79 -6.92 44.04
CA ALA A 274 -26.59 -7.43 44.70
C ALA A 274 -25.57 -7.92 43.66
N SER A 275 -25.11 -7.02 42.79
CA SER A 275 -24.21 -7.33 41.68
C SER A 275 -22.97 -8.08 42.15
N GLY A 276 -22.64 -9.20 41.48
CA GLY A 276 -21.49 -10.03 41.77
C GLY A 276 -21.61 -10.94 42.99
N VAL A 277 -22.72 -10.93 43.76
CA VAL A 277 -22.83 -11.73 44.99
C VAL A 277 -22.61 -13.23 44.73
N LEU A 278 -21.77 -13.85 45.55
CA LEU A 278 -21.41 -15.26 45.49
C LEU A 278 -22.47 -16.11 46.19
N VAL A 279 -23.26 -16.83 45.40
CA VAL A 279 -24.16 -17.89 45.85
C VAL A 279 -23.38 -19.21 45.88
N GLU A 280 -23.19 -19.77 47.06
CA GLU A 280 -22.72 -21.14 47.26
C GLU A 280 -23.88 -22.10 47.02
N VAL A 281 -23.66 -23.10 46.18
CA VAL A 281 -24.67 -24.04 45.69
C VAL A 281 -24.22 -25.46 46.04
N THR A 282 -24.99 -26.16 46.87
CA THR A 282 -24.76 -27.58 47.18
C THR A 282 -25.92 -28.42 46.66
N VAL A 283 -25.63 -29.24 45.65
CA VAL A 283 -26.58 -30.17 45.03
C VAL A 283 -26.39 -31.55 45.62
N LEU A 284 -27.48 -32.18 46.09
CA LEU A 284 -27.52 -33.55 46.57
C LEU A 284 -28.58 -34.33 45.78
N THR A 285 -28.12 -35.14 44.83
CA THR A 285 -28.97 -36.07 44.09
C THR A 285 -29.01 -37.42 44.81
N GLU A 286 -30.19 -38.03 44.87
CA GLU A 286 -30.44 -39.33 45.51
C GLU A 286 -29.42 -40.40 45.08
N GLY A 287 -28.68 -40.99 46.01
CA GLY A 287 -27.67 -42.02 45.68
C GLY A 287 -26.48 -41.50 44.84
N GLN A 288 -26.14 -40.21 44.93
CA GLN A 288 -24.89 -39.62 44.46
C GLN A 288 -24.22 -38.83 45.61
N ALA A 289 -22.93 -38.54 45.48
CA ALA A 289 -22.23 -37.67 46.42
C ALA A 289 -22.74 -36.21 46.30
N PRO A 290 -22.80 -35.43 47.40
CA PRO A 290 -23.10 -34.01 47.33
C PRO A 290 -22.00 -33.27 46.56
N MET A 291 -22.42 -32.34 45.71
CA MET A 291 -21.54 -31.52 44.87
C MET A 291 -21.75 -30.03 45.22
N THR A 292 -20.69 -29.38 45.69
CA THR A 292 -20.70 -27.96 46.04
C THR A 292 -19.90 -27.14 45.04
N TYR A 293 -20.48 -26.04 44.56
CA TYR A 293 -19.87 -25.06 43.66
C TYR A 293 -20.42 -23.66 43.98
N GLY A 294 -20.03 -22.65 43.20
CA GLY A 294 -20.56 -21.29 43.35
C GLY A 294 -21.09 -20.70 42.04
N VAL A 295 -21.90 -19.66 42.15
CA VAL A 295 -22.42 -18.83 41.05
C VAL A 295 -22.43 -17.37 41.51
N ASN A 296 -21.95 -16.44 40.69
CA ASN A 296 -22.12 -15.01 40.96
C ASN A 296 -23.41 -14.47 40.32
N ALA A 297 -24.08 -13.54 40.98
CA ALA A 297 -25.13 -12.74 40.35
C ALA A 297 -24.56 -11.78 39.29
N ASN A 298 -25.34 -11.52 38.23
CA ASN A 298 -25.02 -10.49 37.23
C ASN A 298 -25.30 -9.07 37.74
N GLU A 299 -25.08 -8.06 36.89
CA GLU A 299 -25.27 -6.63 37.20
C GLU A 299 -26.68 -6.27 37.69
N ASN A 300 -27.69 -7.04 37.27
CA ASN A 300 -29.09 -6.89 37.70
C ASN A 300 -29.42 -7.69 38.98
N GLY A 301 -28.42 -8.24 39.67
CA GLY A 301 -28.60 -9.08 40.86
C GLY A 301 -29.12 -10.49 40.57
N LEU A 302 -29.22 -10.89 39.30
CA LEU A 302 -29.75 -12.19 38.91
C LEU A 302 -28.63 -13.24 38.86
N ALA A 303 -28.69 -14.23 39.76
CA ALA A 303 -27.86 -15.43 39.71
C ALA A 303 -28.62 -16.54 38.96
N LEU A 304 -28.06 -16.98 37.83
CA LEU A 304 -28.57 -18.12 37.05
C LEU A 304 -27.80 -19.38 37.45
N ILE A 305 -28.42 -20.25 38.22
CA ILE A 305 -27.78 -21.39 38.90
C ILE A 305 -28.06 -22.70 38.13
N PRO A 306 -27.12 -23.22 37.32
CA PRO A 306 -27.34 -24.45 36.56
C PRO A 306 -27.17 -25.69 37.46
N VAL A 307 -28.21 -26.52 37.59
CA VAL A 307 -28.21 -27.72 38.44
C VAL A 307 -28.36 -28.97 37.56
N PRO A 308 -27.48 -29.98 37.68
CA PRO A 308 -27.66 -31.26 37.00
C PRO A 308 -28.70 -32.11 37.74
N VAL A 309 -29.61 -32.73 36.99
CA VAL A 309 -30.80 -33.41 37.53
C VAL A 309 -30.99 -34.78 36.87
N ASP A 310 -30.82 -35.88 37.61
CA ASP A 310 -31.12 -37.22 37.08
C ASP A 310 -32.67 -37.37 36.96
N PRO A 311 -33.23 -37.57 35.75
CA PRO A 311 -34.69 -37.68 35.57
C PRO A 311 -35.35 -38.78 36.40
N ALA A 312 -34.59 -39.80 36.82
CA ALA A 312 -35.07 -40.91 37.63
C ALA A 312 -34.99 -40.67 39.15
N ARG A 313 -34.47 -39.52 39.63
CA ARG A 313 -34.12 -39.31 41.05
C ARG A 313 -34.54 -37.95 41.59
N THR A 314 -34.66 -37.83 42.92
CA THR A 314 -34.90 -36.52 43.56
C THR A 314 -33.59 -35.77 43.73
N THR A 315 -33.60 -34.45 43.49
CA THR A 315 -32.44 -33.57 43.61
C THR A 315 -32.72 -32.45 44.61
N TYR A 316 -31.95 -32.39 45.70
CA TYR A 316 -32.00 -31.29 46.67
C TYR A 316 -30.98 -30.22 46.29
N VAL A 317 -31.38 -28.95 46.36
CA VAL A 317 -30.50 -27.80 46.07
C VAL A 317 -30.49 -26.89 47.29
N ASN A 318 -29.36 -26.85 47.98
CA ASN A 318 -29.10 -25.89 49.06
C ASN A 318 -28.37 -24.68 48.46
N LEU A 319 -28.88 -23.48 48.73
CA LEU A 319 -28.28 -22.22 48.34
C LEU A 319 -27.88 -21.44 49.59
N THR A 320 -26.66 -20.95 49.64
CA THR A 320 -26.10 -20.19 50.76
C THR A 320 -25.48 -18.90 50.24
N ILE A 321 -25.74 -17.77 50.88
CA ILE A 321 -25.02 -16.51 50.62
C ILE A 321 -24.28 -16.11 51.89
N ARG A 322 -23.02 -15.72 51.74
CA ARG A 322 -22.11 -15.35 52.84
C ARG A 322 -21.77 -13.86 52.77
N ASN A 323 -21.42 -13.28 53.92
CA ASN A 323 -20.74 -11.99 53.96
C ASN A 323 -19.24 -12.15 53.62
N TYR A 324 -18.55 -11.04 53.40
CA TYR A 324 -17.10 -11.01 53.13
C TYR A 324 -16.22 -11.65 54.24
N LEU A 325 -16.78 -11.89 55.43
CA LEU A 325 -16.14 -12.59 56.55
C LEU A 325 -16.46 -14.10 56.59
N GLY A 326 -17.20 -14.63 55.59
CA GLY A 326 -17.56 -16.04 55.45
C GLY A 326 -18.79 -16.50 56.26
N ALA A 327 -19.38 -15.62 57.07
CA ALA A 327 -20.58 -15.91 57.84
C ALA A 327 -21.82 -15.95 56.92
N ILE A 328 -22.71 -16.91 57.16
CA ILE A 328 -23.94 -17.07 56.36
C ILE A 328 -24.91 -15.94 56.69
N ILE A 329 -25.32 -15.17 55.67
CA ILE A 329 -26.32 -14.11 55.79
C ILE A 329 -27.68 -14.47 55.17
N TRP A 330 -27.72 -15.50 54.32
CA TRP A 330 -28.96 -16.09 53.81
C TRP A 330 -28.75 -17.56 53.44
N PHE A 331 -29.79 -18.38 53.61
CA PHE A 331 -29.81 -19.80 53.26
C PHE A 331 -31.20 -20.21 52.78
N TYR A 332 -31.27 -21.09 51.78
CA TYR A 332 -32.51 -21.64 51.25
C TYR A 332 -32.31 -23.08 50.77
N ARG A 333 -33.32 -23.93 50.94
CA ARG A 333 -33.31 -25.33 50.49
C ARG A 333 -34.51 -25.60 49.58
N TYR A 334 -34.22 -25.89 48.32
CA TYR A 334 -35.19 -26.34 47.33
C TYR A 334 -35.14 -27.86 47.18
N THR A 335 -36.27 -28.47 46.84
CA THR A 335 -36.36 -29.91 46.50
C THR A 335 -36.98 -30.03 45.11
N PHE A 336 -36.19 -30.47 44.13
CA PHE A 336 -36.63 -30.69 42.77
C PHE A 336 -36.87 -32.18 42.51
N SER A 337 -38.03 -32.52 41.98
CA SER A 337 -38.37 -33.89 41.56
C SER A 337 -38.69 -33.91 40.07
N PRO A 338 -37.71 -34.22 39.19
CA PRO A 338 -37.90 -34.37 37.75
C PRO A 338 -39.11 -35.20 37.34
N LYS A 339 -39.48 -36.22 38.14
CA LYS A 339 -40.63 -37.11 37.95
C LYS A 339 -41.99 -36.37 37.85
N GLN A 340 -42.08 -35.14 38.35
CA GLN A 340 -43.29 -34.32 38.27
C GLN A 340 -43.44 -33.61 36.91
N PHE A 341 -42.41 -33.62 36.07
CA PHE A 341 -42.35 -32.86 34.82
C PHE A 341 -42.33 -33.79 33.60
N LYS A 342 -43.31 -33.63 32.69
CA LYS A 342 -43.35 -34.36 31.41
C LYS A 342 -42.18 -33.99 30.48
N TYR A 343 -41.71 -32.75 30.59
CA TYR A 343 -40.49 -32.22 30.00
C TYR A 343 -39.84 -31.33 31.07
N LEU A 344 -38.52 -31.45 31.28
CA LEU A 344 -37.81 -30.58 32.22
C LEU A 344 -37.93 -29.12 31.76
N PRO A 345 -38.23 -28.16 32.66
CA PRO A 345 -38.19 -26.74 32.34
C PRO A 345 -36.73 -26.28 32.20
N ASP A 346 -36.43 -25.45 31.20
CA ASP A 346 -35.08 -24.87 31.02
C ASP A 346 -34.68 -23.97 32.21
N GLU A 347 -35.67 -23.28 32.79
CA GLU A 347 -35.50 -22.34 33.90
C GLU A 347 -36.63 -22.47 34.94
N ILE A 348 -36.26 -22.38 36.22
CA ILE A 348 -37.15 -22.37 37.38
C ILE A 348 -36.88 -21.09 38.18
N PRO A 349 -37.84 -20.14 38.26
CA PRO A 349 -37.68 -18.95 39.08
C PRO A 349 -37.74 -19.31 40.57
N LEU A 350 -36.81 -18.78 41.35
CA LEU A 350 -36.77 -18.88 42.80
C LEU A 350 -37.29 -17.60 43.47
N PRO A 351 -37.72 -17.66 44.75
CA PRO A 351 -38.09 -16.48 45.50
C PRO A 351 -36.97 -15.44 45.52
N LYS A 352 -37.32 -14.17 45.30
CA LYS A 352 -36.40 -13.03 45.39
C LYS A 352 -35.82 -12.92 46.81
N VAL A 353 -34.55 -12.52 46.90
CA VAL A 353 -33.78 -12.41 48.15
C VAL A 353 -33.30 -10.99 48.34
N THR A 354 -33.77 -10.32 49.40
CA THR A 354 -33.24 -9.03 49.82
C THR A 354 -32.28 -9.24 51.00
N LEU A 355 -30.99 -9.00 50.78
CA LEU A 355 -29.93 -9.17 51.78
C LEU A 355 -29.95 -8.02 52.81
N PRO A 356 -29.62 -8.31 54.09
CA PRO A 356 -29.61 -7.32 55.17
C PRO A 356 -28.40 -6.37 55.15
N THR A 357 -27.50 -6.50 54.17
CA THR A 357 -26.27 -5.70 54.07
C THR A 357 -25.70 -5.72 52.65
N GLN A 358 -24.98 -4.66 52.28
CA GLN A 358 -24.17 -4.60 51.06
C GLN A 358 -22.83 -5.36 51.18
N PHE A 359 -22.42 -5.76 52.38
CA PHE A 359 -21.14 -6.42 52.63
C PHE A 359 -21.19 -7.94 52.39
N TYR A 360 -21.71 -8.35 51.23
CA TYR A 360 -21.72 -9.75 50.81
C TYR A 360 -20.36 -10.20 50.21
N ASP A 361 -20.11 -11.51 50.16
CA ASP A 361 -18.96 -12.05 49.43
C ASP A 361 -19.22 -11.90 47.91
N SER A 362 -18.33 -11.20 47.21
CA SER A 362 -18.40 -10.93 45.77
C SER A 362 -17.23 -11.55 45.00
N ARG A 363 -16.46 -12.45 45.63
CA ARG A 363 -15.34 -13.13 44.97
C ARG A 363 -15.85 -13.97 43.78
N PRO A 364 -15.12 -14.03 42.64
CA PRO A 364 -15.53 -14.86 41.50
C PRO A 364 -15.63 -16.33 41.89
N ALA A 365 -16.79 -16.95 41.65
CA ALA A 365 -17.12 -18.32 42.01
C ALA A 365 -16.09 -19.33 41.46
N SER A 366 -15.65 -19.13 40.22
CA SER A 366 -14.62 -19.93 39.56
C SER A 366 -13.25 -19.86 40.24
N LYS A 367 -12.98 -18.83 41.05
CA LYS A 367 -11.76 -18.73 41.89
C LYS A 367 -11.93 -19.31 43.29
N VAL A 368 -13.17 -19.44 43.79
CA VAL A 368 -13.46 -19.94 45.15
C VAL A 368 -13.76 -21.44 45.14
N TYR A 369 -14.53 -21.93 44.16
CA TYR A 369 -14.98 -23.31 44.05
C TYR A 369 -14.48 -24.04 42.78
N GLY A 370 -13.77 -23.34 41.88
CA GLY A 370 -13.46 -23.85 40.55
C GLY A 370 -14.68 -23.88 39.64
N VAL A 371 -14.57 -24.59 38.51
CA VAL A 371 -15.72 -24.95 37.66
C VAL A 371 -16.08 -26.42 37.92
N PRO A 372 -17.35 -26.74 38.24
CA PRO A 372 -17.77 -28.13 38.45
C PRO A 372 -17.82 -28.90 37.12
N ASP A 373 -17.58 -30.21 37.16
CA ASP A 373 -17.33 -31.01 35.95
C ASP A 373 -18.49 -31.04 34.95
N PHE A 374 -19.74 -30.87 35.39
CA PHE A 374 -20.90 -30.78 34.50
C PHE A 374 -21.00 -29.46 33.71
N LEU A 375 -20.23 -28.44 34.09
CA LEU A 375 -20.08 -27.17 33.36
C LEU A 375 -18.76 -27.07 32.58
N LYS A 376 -17.92 -28.11 32.66
CA LYS A 376 -16.71 -28.20 31.84
C LYS A 376 -17.05 -28.63 30.42
N VAL A 377 -16.17 -28.26 29.50
CA VAL A 377 -16.24 -28.59 28.08
C VAL A 377 -15.82 -30.04 27.90
N GLN A 378 -16.74 -30.85 27.38
CA GLN A 378 -16.48 -32.18 26.86
C GLN A 378 -15.97 -32.08 25.41
N LEU A 379 -15.09 -33.00 25.02
CA LEU A 379 -14.56 -33.12 23.67
C LEU A 379 -14.98 -34.48 23.12
N THR A 380 -15.67 -34.48 21.98
CA THR A 380 -16.10 -35.72 21.30
C THR A 380 -15.79 -35.61 19.82
N LEU A 381 -15.16 -36.65 19.27
CA LEU A 381 -14.99 -36.88 17.84
C LEU A 381 -16.26 -37.53 17.30
N TYR A 382 -16.84 -36.92 16.27
CA TYR A 382 -17.98 -37.44 15.53
C TYR A 382 -17.58 -37.74 14.08
N ASP A 383 -18.13 -38.83 13.55
CA ASP A 383 -18.16 -39.12 12.12
C ASP A 383 -19.40 -38.42 11.53
N MET A 384 -19.14 -37.46 10.66
CA MET A 384 -20.14 -36.65 9.96
C MET A 384 -20.29 -37.05 8.49
N THR A 385 -19.66 -38.14 8.04
CA THR A 385 -19.88 -38.68 6.69
C THR A 385 -21.34 -39.06 6.40
N PRO A 386 -22.17 -39.58 7.35
CA PRO A 386 -23.59 -39.85 7.08
C PRO A 386 -24.51 -38.62 7.24
N ALA A 387 -23.96 -37.42 7.48
CA ALA A 387 -24.75 -36.18 7.45
C ALA A 387 -25.30 -35.93 6.02
N PRO A 388 -26.51 -35.34 5.86
CA PRO A 388 -27.35 -34.75 6.92
C PRO A 388 -28.22 -35.76 7.70
N SER A 389 -28.23 -37.04 7.33
CA SER A 389 -29.15 -38.02 7.93
C SER A 389 -28.88 -38.30 9.42
N SER A 390 -27.61 -38.36 9.80
CA SER A 390 -27.13 -38.72 11.14
C SER A 390 -25.64 -38.36 11.31
N CYS A 391 -25.11 -38.56 12.52
CA CYS A 391 -23.68 -38.67 12.80
C CYS A 391 -23.47 -39.68 13.93
N THR A 392 -22.28 -40.26 14.03
CA THR A 392 -21.95 -41.25 15.08
C THR A 392 -20.75 -40.78 15.91
N THR A 393 -20.73 -41.11 17.20
CA THR A 393 -19.57 -40.84 18.05
C THR A 393 -18.46 -41.84 17.75
N VAL A 394 -17.29 -41.33 17.36
CA VAL A 394 -16.07 -42.11 17.16
C VAL A 394 -15.37 -42.35 18.50
N ALA A 395 -15.17 -41.27 19.27
CA ALA A 395 -14.63 -41.34 20.63
C ALA A 395 -14.87 -40.05 21.41
N SER A 396 -14.96 -40.15 22.75
CA SER A 396 -14.92 -38.99 23.65
C SER A 396 -13.59 -38.92 24.39
N ALA A 397 -13.13 -37.71 24.71
CA ALA A 397 -11.95 -37.49 25.54
C ALA A 397 -12.17 -38.02 26.96
N ASN A 398 -11.13 -38.63 27.54
CA ASN A 398 -11.11 -39.03 28.95
C ASN A 398 -10.73 -37.88 29.90
N PHE A 399 -10.75 -36.64 29.41
CA PHE A 399 -10.46 -35.42 30.14
C PHE A 399 -11.47 -34.33 29.76
N LEU A 400 -11.70 -33.40 30.68
CA LEU A 400 -12.58 -32.25 30.52
C LEU A 400 -11.73 -30.97 30.49
N LEU A 401 -12.24 -29.91 29.85
CA LEU A 401 -11.59 -28.59 29.78
C LEU A 401 -12.46 -27.51 30.41
N ASP A 402 -11.87 -26.39 30.85
CA ASP A 402 -12.64 -25.29 31.42
C ASP A 402 -13.49 -24.57 30.35
N PRO A 403 -14.66 -23.99 30.70
CA PRO A 403 -15.55 -23.24 29.80
C PRO A 403 -14.95 -21.93 29.26
N THR A 404 -13.75 -21.57 29.71
CA THR A 404 -12.93 -20.47 29.20
C THR A 404 -12.06 -20.87 28.01
N VAL A 405 -12.05 -22.15 27.62
CA VAL A 405 -11.32 -22.64 26.45
C VAL A 405 -11.96 -22.19 25.14
N ASP A 406 -11.13 -21.66 24.24
CA ASP A 406 -11.50 -21.16 22.93
C ASP A 406 -10.56 -21.65 21.81
N SER A 407 -10.97 -21.41 20.56
CA SER A 407 -10.24 -21.74 19.33
C SER A 407 -9.63 -23.15 19.29
N ALA A 408 -10.47 -24.18 19.40
CA ALA A 408 -10.04 -25.56 19.19
C ALA A 408 -9.72 -25.82 17.71
N VAL A 409 -8.61 -26.52 17.45
CA VAL A 409 -8.17 -27.02 16.14
C VAL A 409 -7.64 -28.45 16.29
N LEU A 410 -7.89 -29.30 15.29
CA LEU A 410 -7.51 -30.71 15.26
C LEU A 410 -6.65 -30.99 14.01
N VAL A 411 -5.40 -31.46 14.18
CA VAL A 411 -4.48 -31.74 13.06
C VAL A 411 -3.76 -33.09 13.18
N SER A 412 -3.30 -33.64 12.06
CA SER A 412 -2.40 -34.80 11.99
C SER A 412 -1.58 -34.80 10.70
N GLY A 413 -0.34 -35.27 10.74
CA GLY A 413 0.38 -35.70 9.55
C GLY A 413 -0.23 -37.00 8.99
N SER A 414 -0.22 -37.18 7.67
CA SER A 414 -0.79 -38.38 7.01
C SER A 414 -0.01 -39.67 7.25
N ARG A 415 1.20 -39.58 7.85
CA ARG A 415 2.03 -40.73 8.26
C ARG A 415 1.96 -40.99 9.77
N GLU A 416 1.13 -40.26 10.52
CA GLU A 416 1.02 -40.36 11.97
C GLU A 416 -0.22 -41.14 12.43
N ALA A 417 -0.10 -41.84 13.56
CA ALA A 417 -1.21 -42.53 14.21
C ALA A 417 -1.94 -41.68 15.28
N GLU A 418 -1.33 -40.58 15.72
CA GLU A 418 -1.80 -39.75 16.84
C GLU A 418 -2.38 -38.42 16.34
N LEU A 419 -3.44 -37.96 16.98
CA LEU A 419 -4.07 -36.67 16.69
C LEU A 419 -3.44 -35.56 17.56
N LYS A 420 -3.40 -34.33 17.05
CA LYS A 420 -2.99 -33.15 17.82
C LYS A 420 -4.19 -32.24 18.00
N ILE A 421 -4.58 -32.04 19.26
CA ILE A 421 -5.64 -31.11 19.65
C ILE A 421 -4.94 -29.87 20.19
N VAL A 422 -5.20 -28.72 19.58
CA VAL A 422 -4.63 -27.43 20.00
C VAL A 422 -5.77 -26.49 20.32
N TYR A 423 -5.69 -25.80 21.46
CA TYR A 423 -6.71 -24.85 21.92
C TYR A 423 -6.10 -23.78 22.83
N SER A 424 -6.77 -22.64 22.97
CA SER A 424 -6.37 -21.59 23.91
C SER A 424 -7.31 -21.53 25.11
N ASP A 425 -6.83 -20.93 26.20
CA ASP A 425 -7.67 -20.28 27.21
C ASP A 425 -7.24 -18.80 27.21
N SER A 426 -7.91 -17.98 26.40
CA SER A 426 -7.55 -16.55 26.29
C SER A 426 -7.81 -15.76 27.58
N THR A 427 -8.61 -16.29 28.51
CA THR A 427 -8.89 -15.65 29.81
C THR A 427 -7.75 -15.83 30.81
N LYS A 428 -7.02 -16.95 30.72
CA LYS A 428 -5.79 -17.22 31.49
C LYS A 428 -4.52 -16.88 30.70
N GLY A 429 -4.61 -16.76 29.38
CA GLY A 429 -3.49 -16.45 28.49
C GLY A 429 -2.61 -17.65 28.15
N TYR A 430 -3.17 -18.87 28.08
CA TYR A 430 -2.42 -20.09 27.76
C TYR A 430 -2.86 -20.71 26.43
N VAL A 431 -1.94 -21.39 25.76
CA VAL A 431 -2.20 -22.30 24.65
C VAL A 431 -1.79 -23.70 25.05
N TYR A 432 -2.64 -24.67 24.74
CA TYR A 432 -2.42 -26.08 25.03
C TYR A 432 -2.19 -26.84 23.73
N VAL A 433 -1.17 -27.70 23.72
CA VAL A 433 -0.90 -28.64 22.63
C VAL A 433 -0.99 -30.04 23.21
N VAL A 434 -1.98 -30.82 22.77
CA VAL A 434 -2.29 -32.15 23.31
C VAL A 434 -2.10 -33.22 22.23
N THR A 435 -1.12 -34.11 22.41
CA THR A 435 -1.02 -35.36 21.65
C THR A 435 -2.05 -36.35 22.20
N ALA A 436 -2.92 -36.88 21.34
CA ALA A 436 -3.98 -37.80 21.72
C ALA A 436 -4.02 -39.04 20.82
N ALA A 437 -4.18 -40.21 21.44
CA ALA A 437 -4.33 -41.50 20.77
C ALA A 437 -5.79 -41.97 20.82
N LEU A 438 -6.26 -42.56 19.72
CA LEU A 438 -7.57 -43.18 19.64
C LEU A 438 -7.49 -44.62 20.17
N VAL A 439 -8.08 -44.88 21.34
CA VAL A 439 -8.06 -46.18 22.02
C VAL A 439 -9.50 -46.66 22.19
N GLY A 440 -9.97 -47.42 21.21
CA GLY A 440 -11.39 -47.77 21.09
C GLY A 440 -12.25 -46.50 21.00
N ALA A 441 -13.35 -46.44 21.76
CA ALA A 441 -14.21 -45.27 21.86
C ALA A 441 -13.68 -44.16 22.79
N THR A 442 -12.39 -44.19 23.16
CA THR A 442 -11.77 -43.15 24.03
C THR A 442 -10.65 -42.42 23.32
N LEU A 443 -10.67 -41.09 23.42
CA LEU A 443 -9.61 -40.20 22.93
C LEU A 443 -8.67 -39.92 24.12
N ARG A 444 -7.64 -40.75 24.26
CA ARG A 444 -6.72 -40.74 25.40
C ARG A 444 -5.64 -39.68 25.20
N ARG A 445 -5.46 -38.80 26.18
CA ARG A 445 -4.28 -37.93 26.28
C ARG A 445 -3.01 -38.78 26.41
N VAL A 446 -2.05 -38.57 25.51
CA VAL A 446 -0.72 -39.18 25.52
C VAL A 446 0.26 -38.21 26.17
N ALA A 447 0.38 -37.01 25.59
CA ALA A 447 1.18 -35.91 26.12
C ALA A 447 0.39 -34.60 26.05
N SER A 448 0.74 -33.62 26.89
CA SER A 448 0.20 -32.26 26.79
C SER A 448 1.21 -31.21 27.23
N ILE A 449 1.25 -30.10 26.51
CA ILE A 449 2.05 -28.90 26.83
C ILE A 449 1.08 -27.77 27.13
N GLU A 450 1.47 -26.90 28.06
CA GLU A 450 0.82 -25.65 28.42
C GLU A 450 1.85 -24.54 28.23
N ASP A 451 1.60 -23.65 27.26
CA ASP A 451 2.51 -22.56 26.88
C ASP A 451 1.84 -21.22 27.17
N TYR A 452 2.47 -20.39 27.99
CA TYR A 452 1.95 -19.06 28.30
C TYR A 452 2.14 -18.13 27.10
N VAL A 453 1.02 -17.71 26.52
CA VAL A 453 0.97 -16.75 25.42
C VAL A 453 0.68 -15.34 25.89
N GLY A 454 -0.02 -15.15 27.01
CA GLY A 454 -0.47 -13.84 27.48
C GLY A 454 -1.97 -13.63 27.27
N LEU A 455 -2.58 -12.83 28.14
CA LEU A 455 -4.03 -12.60 28.20
C LEU A 455 -4.58 -12.09 26.85
N GLY A 456 -5.74 -12.61 26.45
CA GLY A 456 -6.43 -12.25 25.21
C GLY A 456 -5.88 -12.90 23.92
N ALA A 457 -4.68 -13.49 23.95
CA ALA A 457 -4.16 -14.23 22.80
C ALA A 457 -4.91 -15.57 22.64
N ARG A 458 -5.36 -15.83 21.40
CA ARG A 458 -6.08 -17.04 20.99
C ARG A 458 -5.27 -17.82 19.97
N VAL A 459 -5.54 -19.12 19.84
CA VAL A 459 -5.21 -19.86 18.62
C VAL A 459 -6.03 -19.27 17.47
N ALA A 460 -5.39 -19.04 16.32
CA ALA A 460 -6.06 -18.55 15.11
C ALA A 460 -6.04 -19.60 13.99
N ASP A 461 -4.88 -20.24 13.76
CA ASP A 461 -4.74 -21.37 12.83
C ASP A 461 -3.60 -22.31 13.26
N VAL A 462 -3.65 -23.57 12.84
CA VAL A 462 -2.69 -24.62 13.19
C VAL A 462 -2.41 -25.52 11.99
N ALA A 463 -1.13 -25.78 11.72
CA ALA A 463 -0.69 -26.67 10.66
C ALA A 463 0.43 -27.61 11.11
N THR A 464 0.55 -28.76 10.44
CA THR A 464 1.68 -29.68 10.62
C THR A 464 2.18 -30.23 9.27
N TYR A 465 3.18 -31.10 9.30
CA TYR A 465 3.77 -31.75 8.14
C TYR A 465 3.37 -33.23 8.09
N THR A 466 3.69 -33.91 6.99
CA THR A 466 3.26 -35.30 6.72
C THR A 466 3.68 -36.32 7.77
N ASP A 467 4.79 -36.05 8.45
CA ASP A 467 5.42 -36.85 9.50
C ASP A 467 5.18 -36.32 10.92
N GLY A 468 4.52 -35.16 11.05
CA GLY A 468 4.31 -34.47 12.32
C GLY A 468 5.57 -33.91 13.00
N SER A 469 6.74 -33.89 12.35
CA SER A 469 8.01 -33.46 12.96
C SER A 469 7.97 -32.04 13.53
N TYR A 470 7.12 -31.17 12.96
CA TYR A 470 6.87 -29.82 13.45
C TYR A 470 5.38 -29.53 13.52
N LEU A 471 5.00 -28.75 14.53
CA LEU A 471 3.66 -28.19 14.68
C LEU A 471 3.75 -26.67 14.70
N LEU A 472 2.94 -26.02 13.87
CA LEU A 472 2.90 -24.58 13.67
C LEU A 472 1.59 -24.06 14.26
N VAL A 473 1.66 -23.20 15.27
CA VAL A 473 0.47 -22.61 15.92
C VAL A 473 0.52 -21.10 15.78
N GLY A 474 -0.40 -20.54 14.98
CA GLY A 474 -0.57 -19.11 14.78
C GLY A 474 -1.50 -18.51 15.82
N LEU A 475 -1.13 -17.36 16.37
CA LEU A 475 -1.89 -16.67 17.41
C LEU A 475 -2.56 -15.38 16.90
N SER A 476 -3.66 -15.00 17.55
CA SER A 476 -4.43 -13.79 17.23
C SER A 476 -3.68 -12.47 17.44
N ASP A 477 -2.49 -12.49 18.03
CA ASP A 477 -1.61 -11.33 18.20
C ASP A 477 -0.39 -11.29 17.24
N GLY A 478 -0.33 -12.23 16.29
CA GLY A 478 0.70 -12.29 15.25
C GLY A 478 1.89 -13.20 15.54
N ARG A 479 2.01 -13.76 16.75
CA ARG A 479 3.09 -14.73 17.01
C ARG A 479 2.74 -16.10 16.43
N ILE A 480 3.71 -16.73 15.78
CA ILE A 480 3.69 -18.15 15.43
C ILE A 480 4.58 -18.90 16.41
N ARG A 481 4.03 -19.86 17.14
CA ARG A 481 4.78 -20.82 17.95
C ARG A 481 5.13 -22.01 17.06
N VAL A 482 6.43 -22.24 16.84
CA VAL A 482 6.96 -23.39 16.09
C VAL A 482 7.45 -24.41 17.09
N TYR A 483 6.72 -25.50 17.23
CA TYR A 483 7.11 -26.63 18.06
C TYR A 483 7.76 -27.72 17.20
N VAL A 484 8.70 -28.46 17.79
CA VAL A 484 9.31 -29.66 17.19
C VAL A 484 8.93 -30.89 18.01
N ARG A 485 8.74 -32.03 17.35
CA ARG A 485 8.37 -33.30 18.00
C ARG A 485 9.60 -33.95 18.65
N TYR A 486 9.47 -34.37 19.91
CA TYR A 486 10.44 -35.20 20.63
C TYR A 486 9.71 -36.38 21.28
N ALA A 487 9.91 -37.58 20.72
CA ALA A 487 9.12 -38.78 21.07
C ALA A 487 7.60 -38.55 20.90
N GLU A 488 6.82 -38.63 21.98
CA GLU A 488 5.35 -38.44 22.00
C GLU A 488 4.93 -36.99 22.33
N SER A 489 5.86 -36.17 22.80
CA SER A 489 5.63 -34.76 23.11
C SER A 489 6.15 -33.84 22.01
N TYR A 490 5.77 -32.58 22.10
CA TYR A 490 6.40 -31.47 21.37
C TYR A 490 7.19 -30.60 22.36
N SER A 491 8.13 -29.80 21.85
CA SER A 491 8.73 -28.70 22.60
C SER A 491 8.73 -27.43 21.76
N LEU A 492 8.53 -26.27 22.38
CA LEU A 492 8.65 -24.99 21.70
C LEU A 492 10.10 -24.81 21.22
N ARG A 493 10.30 -24.61 19.92
CA ARG A 493 11.63 -24.46 19.31
C ARG A 493 11.91 -23.02 18.89
N TYR A 494 10.93 -22.36 18.28
CA TYR A 494 11.04 -20.95 17.87
C TYR A 494 9.71 -20.22 18.10
N VAL A 495 9.79 -18.90 18.34
CA VAL A 495 8.64 -17.99 18.26
C VAL A 495 8.95 -16.98 17.15
N TYR A 496 8.10 -16.93 16.12
CA TYR A 496 8.23 -15.96 15.04
C TYR A 496 7.16 -14.85 15.19
N PRO A 497 7.53 -13.58 15.37
CA PRO A 497 6.56 -12.49 15.43
C PRO A 497 6.23 -11.95 14.02
N MET A 498 5.02 -12.23 13.54
CA MET A 498 4.38 -11.36 12.53
C MET A 498 3.86 -10.09 13.22
N VAL A 499 3.51 -9.09 12.42
CA VAL A 499 2.64 -7.99 12.85
C VAL A 499 1.21 -8.34 12.45
N GLY A 500 0.24 -7.98 13.29
CA GLY A 500 -1.18 -8.27 13.07
C GLY A 500 -1.56 -9.73 13.32
N GLU A 501 -2.84 -9.96 13.61
CA GLU A 501 -3.47 -11.27 13.81
C GLU A 501 -3.12 -12.27 12.70
N VAL A 502 -2.67 -13.48 13.06
CA VAL A 502 -2.54 -14.58 12.09
C VAL A 502 -3.92 -15.00 11.61
N ARG A 503 -4.10 -15.20 10.30
CA ARG A 503 -5.35 -15.67 9.68
C ARG A 503 -5.25 -17.06 9.04
N ARG A 504 -4.07 -17.42 8.53
CA ARG A 504 -3.86 -18.70 7.83
C ARG A 504 -2.40 -19.16 7.92
N ILE A 505 -2.17 -20.45 8.07
CA ILE A 505 -0.85 -21.11 7.96
C ILE A 505 -0.94 -22.21 6.91
N THR A 506 -0.24 -22.04 5.79
CA THR A 506 -0.18 -23.01 4.70
C THR A 506 1.19 -23.70 4.72
N PRO A 507 1.30 -24.98 5.17
CA PRO A 507 2.56 -25.71 5.07
C PRO A 507 2.85 -26.04 3.60
N LEU A 508 4.13 -26.08 3.24
CA LEU A 508 4.63 -26.22 1.87
C LEU A 508 5.44 -27.51 1.74
N PRO A 509 4.79 -28.70 1.83
CA PRO A 509 5.47 -30.00 2.02
C PRO A 509 6.34 -30.43 0.83
N GLN A 510 6.09 -29.86 -0.35
CA GLN A 510 6.87 -30.13 -1.57
C GLN A 510 8.20 -29.37 -1.61
N LEU A 511 8.42 -28.42 -0.69
CA LEU A 511 9.54 -27.47 -0.73
C LEU A 511 10.56 -27.71 0.41
N PRO A 512 11.86 -27.46 0.19
CA PRO A 512 12.92 -27.91 1.08
C PRO A 512 12.87 -27.26 2.48
N GLY A 513 13.32 -28.02 3.48
CA GLY A 513 13.68 -27.49 4.80
C GLY A 513 12.50 -27.19 5.75
N TYR A 514 11.37 -27.90 5.63
CA TYR A 514 10.12 -27.65 6.38
C TYR A 514 9.69 -26.19 6.24
N SER A 515 9.14 -25.88 5.07
CA SER A 515 8.73 -24.52 4.71
C SER A 515 7.23 -24.32 4.88
N TYR A 516 6.82 -23.12 5.27
CA TYR A 516 5.42 -22.74 5.45
C TYR A 516 5.20 -21.27 5.07
N ALA A 517 3.99 -20.96 4.63
CA ALA A 517 3.49 -19.61 4.48
C ALA A 517 2.55 -19.25 5.64
N VAL A 518 2.52 -17.97 6.01
CA VAL A 518 1.58 -17.39 6.98
C VAL A 518 0.97 -16.12 6.40
N VAL A 519 -0.34 -16.01 6.52
CA VAL A 519 -1.10 -14.79 6.24
C VAL A 519 -1.46 -14.18 7.59
N SER A 520 -1.10 -12.92 7.82
CA SER A 520 -1.59 -12.11 8.95
C SER A 520 -2.41 -10.93 8.45
N SER A 521 -3.04 -10.18 9.35
CA SER A 521 -3.76 -8.94 9.02
C SER A 521 -2.86 -7.75 8.63
N ALA A 522 -1.52 -7.90 8.67
CA ALA A 522 -0.58 -6.88 8.21
C ALA A 522 0.30 -7.30 7.02
N GLY A 523 0.24 -8.57 6.58
CA GLY A 523 1.02 -9.05 5.44
C GLY A 523 1.09 -10.57 5.31
N ILE A 524 1.85 -11.04 4.32
CA ILE A 524 2.15 -12.46 4.09
C ILE A 524 3.61 -12.71 4.44
N GLN A 525 3.92 -13.92 4.90
CA GLN A 525 5.29 -14.37 5.02
C GLN A 525 5.52 -15.82 4.61
N VAL A 526 6.64 -16.10 3.95
CA VAL A 526 7.14 -17.46 3.68
C VAL A 526 8.40 -17.71 4.51
N LEU A 527 8.40 -18.80 5.27
CA LEU A 527 9.43 -19.17 6.24
C LEU A 527 9.93 -20.60 5.99
N ARG A 528 11.24 -20.75 5.88
CA ARG A 528 11.94 -22.03 5.90
C ARG A 528 12.44 -22.32 7.30
N VAL A 529 12.09 -23.44 7.92
CA VAL A 529 12.49 -23.74 9.31
C VAL A 529 13.94 -24.25 9.42
N LEU A 530 14.42 -25.01 8.44
CA LEU A 530 15.76 -25.63 8.46
C LEU A 530 16.72 -25.11 7.36
N PRO A 531 18.01 -24.86 7.70
CA PRO A 531 18.65 -25.13 9.00
C PRO A 531 18.33 -24.13 10.12
N TYR A 532 17.88 -22.92 9.75
CA TYR A 532 17.42 -21.86 10.65
C TYR A 532 16.19 -21.15 10.03
N PRO A 533 15.33 -20.50 10.84
CA PRO A 533 14.21 -19.70 10.35
C PRO A 533 14.65 -18.60 9.38
N LEU A 534 14.47 -18.82 8.08
CA LEU A 534 14.79 -17.86 7.02
C LEU A 534 13.49 -17.23 6.47
N PRO A 535 13.26 -15.92 6.68
CA PRO A 535 12.21 -15.20 5.99
C PRO A 535 12.58 -14.99 4.51
N VAL A 536 11.77 -15.55 3.60
CA VAL A 536 12.01 -15.50 2.15
C VAL A 536 11.58 -14.16 1.57
N PHE A 537 10.27 -13.86 1.61
CA PHE A 537 9.79 -12.53 1.26
C PHE A 537 10.01 -11.57 2.44
N ARG A 538 10.13 -10.28 2.17
CA ARG A 538 10.28 -9.22 3.18
C ARG A 538 10.10 -7.83 2.57
N ASN A 539 9.89 -6.83 3.42
CA ASN A 539 10.10 -5.44 3.09
C ASN A 539 11.48 -4.96 3.59
N VAL A 540 11.95 -3.81 3.11
CA VAL A 540 13.28 -3.26 3.48
C VAL A 540 13.42 -3.06 5.00
N THR A 541 12.31 -2.74 5.68
CA THR A 541 12.25 -2.46 7.12
C THR A 541 11.55 -3.54 7.96
N ALA A 542 11.04 -4.62 7.34
CA ALA A 542 10.22 -5.61 8.03
C ALA A 542 10.41 -7.03 7.46
N LEU A 543 10.49 -8.04 8.33
CA LEU A 543 10.69 -9.45 7.95
C LEU A 543 9.44 -10.12 7.34
N TYR A 544 8.51 -9.34 6.80
CA TYR A 544 7.30 -9.84 6.13
C TYR A 544 6.93 -8.99 4.91
N ALA A 545 6.24 -9.60 3.95
CA ALA A 545 5.72 -8.92 2.77
C ALA A 545 4.43 -8.17 3.12
N SER A 546 4.44 -6.85 3.02
CA SER A 546 3.30 -6.00 3.33
C SER A 546 3.16 -4.82 2.37
N ALA A 547 1.97 -4.23 2.34
CA ALA A 547 1.68 -3.00 1.61
C ALA A 547 0.90 -2.04 2.53
N PRO A 548 0.96 -0.72 2.33
CA PRO A 548 0.32 0.26 3.24
C PRO A 548 -1.20 0.09 3.39
N THR A 549 -1.84 -0.52 2.39
CA THR A 549 -3.29 -0.73 2.29
C THR A 549 -3.65 -2.22 2.20
N TYR A 550 -2.77 -3.10 2.70
CA TYR A 550 -2.99 -4.55 2.75
C TYR A 550 -4.23 -4.92 3.58
N LEU A 551 -5.00 -5.92 3.11
CA LEU A 551 -6.27 -6.35 3.72
C LEU A 551 -6.31 -7.84 4.06
N ASP A 552 -5.84 -8.72 3.16
CA ASP A 552 -5.84 -10.19 3.30
C ASP A 552 -4.85 -10.83 2.33
N GLY A 553 -4.68 -12.16 2.36
CA GLY A 553 -3.79 -12.85 1.43
C GLY A 553 -4.04 -14.35 1.29
N ASP A 554 -3.50 -14.95 0.24
CA ASP A 554 -3.46 -16.41 0.07
C ASP A 554 -2.23 -16.88 -0.71
N VAL A 555 -1.88 -18.16 -0.55
CA VAL A 555 -0.65 -18.78 -1.03
C VAL A 555 -0.93 -20.20 -1.50
N LEU A 556 -0.58 -20.51 -2.76
CA LEU A 556 -0.64 -21.87 -3.28
C LEU A 556 0.45 -22.73 -2.61
N ALA A 557 0.15 -24.01 -2.31
CA ALA A 557 1.01 -24.86 -1.48
C ALA A 557 2.34 -25.28 -2.15
N ASP A 558 2.50 -24.95 -3.44
CA ASP A 558 3.70 -25.12 -4.26
C ASP A 558 4.51 -23.82 -4.45
N LEU A 559 4.05 -22.69 -3.89
CA LEU A 559 4.55 -21.33 -4.15
C LEU A 559 4.63 -20.91 -5.63
N THR A 560 3.84 -21.52 -6.52
CA THR A 560 3.74 -21.05 -7.91
C THR A 560 3.21 -19.62 -7.99
N SER A 561 2.28 -19.25 -7.10
CA SER A 561 1.83 -17.86 -6.93
C SER A 561 1.41 -17.54 -5.48
N VAL A 562 1.62 -16.27 -5.09
CA VAL A 562 1.21 -15.66 -3.81
C VAL A 562 0.40 -14.42 -4.12
N PHE A 563 -0.73 -14.23 -3.43
CA PHE A 563 -1.68 -13.16 -3.69
C PHE A 563 -1.85 -12.30 -2.44
N MET A 564 -1.43 -11.03 -2.52
CA MET A 564 -1.64 -10.02 -1.49
C MET A 564 -2.82 -9.13 -1.88
N LEU A 565 -3.92 -9.20 -1.14
CA LEU A 565 -5.06 -8.31 -1.34
C LEU A 565 -4.81 -6.97 -0.64
N GLU A 566 -5.06 -5.89 -1.35
CA GLU A 566 -5.01 -4.52 -0.85
C GLU A 566 -6.31 -3.78 -1.19
N ARG A 567 -6.58 -2.66 -0.51
CA ARG A 567 -7.73 -1.81 -0.84
C ARG A 567 -7.64 -1.34 -2.31
N GLY A 568 -8.51 -1.88 -3.15
CA GLY A 568 -8.61 -1.56 -4.57
C GLY A 568 -7.61 -2.27 -5.50
N ARG A 569 -6.77 -3.21 -5.03
CA ARG A 569 -5.84 -3.95 -5.93
C ARG A 569 -5.38 -5.30 -5.37
N VAL A 570 -4.89 -6.18 -6.24
CA VAL A 570 -4.17 -7.41 -5.85
C VAL A 570 -2.72 -7.33 -6.33
N THR A 571 -1.77 -7.52 -5.42
CA THR A 571 -0.36 -7.74 -5.77
C THR A 571 -0.11 -9.24 -5.88
N VAL A 572 0.24 -9.72 -7.08
CA VAL A 572 0.49 -11.13 -7.40
C VAL A 572 1.98 -11.36 -7.54
N ILE A 573 2.56 -12.25 -6.72
CA ILE A 573 3.95 -12.71 -6.83
C ILE A 573 3.96 -14.06 -7.56
N ARG A 574 4.86 -14.23 -8.53
CA ARG A 574 5.02 -15.44 -9.35
C ARG A 574 6.34 -16.17 -9.06
N ASN A 575 6.33 -17.49 -9.26
CA ASN A 575 7.49 -18.38 -9.15
C ASN A 575 8.17 -18.38 -7.77
N GLY A 576 7.41 -18.13 -6.70
CA GLY A 576 7.92 -17.91 -5.33
C GLY A 576 8.80 -19.05 -4.78
N ALA A 577 8.61 -20.28 -5.25
CA ALA A 577 9.47 -21.42 -4.95
C ALA A 577 10.96 -21.13 -5.24
N LEU A 578 11.28 -20.43 -6.33
CA LEU A 578 12.67 -20.15 -6.73
C LEU A 578 13.45 -19.33 -5.69
N ALA A 579 12.79 -18.42 -4.95
CA ALA A 579 13.45 -17.66 -3.89
C ALA A 579 13.81 -18.56 -2.69
N LEU A 580 12.90 -19.47 -2.34
CA LEU A 580 13.04 -20.43 -1.25
C LEU A 580 14.10 -21.51 -1.54
N GLU A 581 14.13 -22.02 -2.77
CA GLU A 581 15.14 -22.97 -3.28
C GLU A 581 16.54 -22.36 -3.28
N ARG A 582 16.68 -21.14 -3.82
CA ARG A 582 17.95 -20.39 -3.84
C ARG A 582 18.37 -19.88 -2.46
N GLY A 583 17.50 -19.98 -1.45
CA GLY A 583 17.76 -19.50 -0.08
C GLY A 583 17.89 -17.97 0.01
N LEU A 584 17.25 -17.23 -0.90
CA LEU A 584 17.37 -15.78 -1.02
C LEU A 584 16.25 -15.06 -0.25
N ALA A 585 16.63 -14.13 0.61
CA ALA A 585 15.70 -13.24 1.31
C ALA A 585 15.37 -12.02 0.42
N VAL A 586 14.30 -12.12 -0.38
CA VAL A 586 13.90 -11.22 -1.45
C VAL A 586 13.04 -10.05 -0.93
N PRO A 587 13.48 -8.79 -1.08
CA PRO A 587 12.63 -7.62 -0.87
C PRO A 587 11.49 -7.56 -1.90
N ILE A 588 10.25 -7.35 -1.45
CA ILE A 588 9.10 -7.14 -2.36
C ILE A 588 9.38 -5.98 -3.33
N SER A 589 9.97 -4.89 -2.84
CA SER A 589 10.34 -3.72 -3.63
C SER A 589 11.40 -3.97 -4.72
N SER A 590 12.08 -5.13 -4.75
CA SER A 590 13.01 -5.50 -5.84
C SER A 590 12.41 -6.49 -6.84
N ILE A 591 11.24 -7.06 -6.58
CA ILE A 591 10.53 -7.95 -7.51
C ILE A 591 9.23 -7.36 -8.08
N VAL A 592 8.65 -6.35 -7.42
CA VAL A 592 7.48 -5.62 -7.94
C VAL A 592 7.88 -4.83 -9.19
N ALA A 593 7.23 -5.20 -10.29
CA ALA A 593 7.30 -4.60 -11.61
C ALA A 593 7.05 -3.07 -11.56
N ARG A 594 7.67 -2.33 -12.46
CA ARG A 594 7.66 -0.87 -12.45
C ARG A 594 6.57 -0.28 -13.34
N THR A 595 6.24 0.98 -13.07
CA THR A 595 5.60 1.85 -14.08
C THR A 595 6.71 2.54 -14.87
N VAL A 596 6.65 2.45 -16.20
CA VAL A 596 7.50 3.21 -17.12
C VAL A 596 6.66 4.30 -17.76
N ALA A 597 7.16 5.53 -17.81
CA ALA A 597 6.46 6.65 -18.45
C ALA A 597 6.81 6.69 -19.94
N LEU A 598 5.83 6.57 -20.83
CA LEU A 598 6.00 6.82 -22.26
C LEU A 598 5.58 8.26 -22.57
N GLY A 599 6.55 9.13 -22.84
CA GLY A 599 6.31 10.45 -23.40
C GLY A 599 6.27 10.38 -24.92
N VAL A 600 5.20 10.88 -25.54
CA VAL A 600 5.07 11.04 -27.00
C VAL A 600 4.92 12.51 -27.32
N VAL A 601 5.86 13.05 -28.11
CA VAL A 601 5.87 14.44 -28.53
C VAL A 601 5.55 14.50 -30.03
N MET A 602 4.47 15.22 -30.38
CA MET A 602 4.13 15.54 -31.76
C MET A 602 5.03 16.67 -32.27
N PRO A 603 5.34 16.73 -33.58
CA PRO A 603 6.12 17.83 -34.15
C PRO A 603 5.28 19.12 -34.20
N GLY A 604 5.85 20.24 -33.75
CA GLY A 604 5.14 21.52 -33.71
C GLY A 604 4.01 21.55 -32.68
N ASN A 605 2.85 22.12 -33.05
CA ASN A 605 1.65 22.20 -32.20
C ASN A 605 0.59 21.15 -32.59
N GLU A 606 0.99 20.02 -33.18
CA GLU A 606 0.06 19.00 -33.67
C GLU A 606 -0.63 18.20 -32.55
N SER A 607 -1.88 17.81 -32.79
CA SER A 607 -2.74 17.20 -31.78
C SER A 607 -2.50 15.69 -31.60
N LEU A 608 -2.37 15.26 -30.35
CA LEU A 608 -2.27 13.84 -29.96
C LEU A 608 -3.60 13.07 -30.11
N GLU A 609 -4.74 13.71 -30.32
CA GLU A 609 -6.08 13.09 -30.28
C GLU A 609 -6.28 11.91 -31.26
N ARG A 610 -5.55 11.90 -32.37
CA ARG A 610 -5.58 10.83 -33.39
C ARG A 610 -4.52 9.76 -33.18
N THR A 611 -3.65 9.91 -32.18
CA THR A 611 -2.55 9.00 -31.93
C THR A 611 -3.04 7.71 -31.25
N VAL A 612 -2.69 6.57 -31.82
CA VAL A 612 -2.90 5.24 -31.23
C VAL A 612 -1.54 4.61 -30.95
N ILE A 613 -1.37 4.08 -29.75
CA ILE A 613 -0.13 3.44 -29.30
C ILE A 613 -0.45 1.96 -29.07
N ARG A 614 0.21 1.07 -29.82
CA ARG A 614 0.13 -0.38 -29.62
C ARG A 614 1.25 -0.79 -28.68
N PHE A 615 0.91 -1.16 -27.45
CA PHE A 615 1.85 -1.72 -26.48
C PHE A 615 1.77 -3.24 -26.52
N SER A 616 2.85 -3.89 -26.93
CA SER A 616 2.97 -5.34 -27.08
C SER A 616 3.90 -5.92 -26.03
N TYR A 617 3.46 -7.02 -25.40
CA TYR A 617 4.09 -7.68 -24.26
C TYR A 617 4.00 -9.21 -24.44
N PRO A 618 4.67 -10.03 -23.61
CA PRO A 618 4.53 -11.48 -23.70
C PRO A 618 3.07 -11.90 -23.57
N GLY A 619 2.52 -12.49 -24.64
CA GLY A 619 1.16 -13.05 -24.68
C GLY A 619 0.06 -12.15 -25.25
N GLY A 620 0.31 -10.86 -25.45
CA GLY A 620 -0.74 -9.94 -25.90
C GLY A 620 -0.26 -8.58 -26.40
N GLU A 621 -1.22 -7.81 -26.89
CA GLU A 621 -1.07 -6.38 -27.21
C GLU A 621 -2.27 -5.63 -26.64
N VAL A 622 -2.07 -4.35 -26.30
CA VAL A 622 -3.14 -3.45 -25.88
C VAL A 622 -3.02 -2.12 -26.62
N LEU A 623 -4.16 -1.57 -27.03
CA LEU A 623 -4.23 -0.29 -27.74
C LEU A 623 -4.51 0.82 -26.73
N LEU A 624 -3.54 1.71 -26.57
CA LEU A 624 -3.56 2.86 -25.67
C LEU A 624 -3.70 4.16 -26.48
N ARG A 625 -4.28 5.19 -25.87
CA ARG A 625 -4.25 6.56 -26.39
C ARG A 625 -3.45 7.43 -25.43
N PRO A 626 -2.51 8.26 -25.91
CA PRO A 626 -1.82 9.18 -25.04
C PRO A 626 -2.79 10.27 -24.54
N PRO A 627 -2.73 10.66 -23.26
CA PRO A 627 -3.42 11.86 -22.77
C PRO A 627 -2.84 13.14 -23.42
N GLN A 628 -3.56 14.25 -23.33
CA GLN A 628 -3.20 15.53 -23.98
C GLN A 628 -1.82 16.09 -23.57
N ASN A 629 -1.25 15.68 -22.43
CA ASN A 629 0.12 16.04 -22.00
C ASN A 629 1.21 15.12 -22.57
N GLY A 630 0.88 14.22 -23.51
CA GLY A 630 1.79 13.28 -24.15
C GLY A 630 2.32 12.15 -23.27
N THR A 631 2.01 12.10 -21.97
CA THR A 631 2.68 11.21 -21.01
C THR A 631 1.76 10.08 -20.55
N LEU A 632 2.06 8.86 -20.97
CA LEU A 632 1.29 7.64 -20.73
C LEU A 632 2.01 6.72 -19.73
N GLU A 633 1.32 6.22 -18.71
CA GLU A 633 1.87 5.24 -17.77
C GLU A 633 1.76 3.81 -18.30
N LEU A 634 2.90 3.18 -18.63
CA LEU A 634 2.99 1.75 -18.89
C LEU A 634 3.25 1.03 -17.58
N ARG A 635 2.20 0.47 -16.96
CA ARG A 635 2.26 -0.21 -15.66
C ARG A 635 2.72 -1.67 -15.78
N ASN A 636 3.18 -2.25 -14.68
CA ASN A 636 3.59 -3.66 -14.56
C ASN A 636 4.73 -4.13 -15.49
N ILE A 637 5.70 -3.26 -15.79
CA ILE A 637 6.92 -3.62 -16.55
C ILE A 637 7.84 -4.51 -15.69
N VAL A 638 7.96 -5.78 -16.08
CA VAL A 638 8.73 -6.83 -15.38
C VAL A 638 10.19 -6.80 -15.83
N PRO A 639 11.19 -6.81 -14.91
CA PRO A 639 12.59 -6.81 -15.29
C PRO A 639 13.05 -8.06 -16.07
N GLY A 640 13.74 -7.83 -17.19
CA GLY A 640 14.26 -8.82 -18.12
C GLY A 640 13.27 -9.26 -19.21
N VAL A 641 12.07 -8.67 -19.26
CA VAL A 641 11.08 -8.89 -20.32
C VAL A 641 11.26 -7.86 -21.44
N ALA A 642 11.20 -8.32 -22.69
CA ALA A 642 11.17 -7.43 -23.86
C ALA A 642 9.73 -6.98 -24.19
N TYR A 643 9.60 -5.70 -24.50
CA TYR A 643 8.34 -5.00 -24.80
C TYR A 643 8.48 -4.21 -26.10
N ARG A 644 7.44 -4.17 -26.94
CA ARG A 644 7.42 -3.38 -28.19
C ARG A 644 6.33 -2.32 -28.12
N ILE A 645 6.64 -1.10 -28.54
CA ILE A 645 5.70 0.02 -28.66
C ILE A 645 5.71 0.47 -30.12
N ASP A 646 4.54 0.43 -30.76
CA ASP A 646 4.33 1.01 -32.10
C ASP A 646 3.38 2.23 -31.97
N ILE A 647 3.83 3.40 -32.43
CA ILE A 647 3.13 4.68 -32.33
C ILE A 647 2.61 5.09 -33.71
N PHE A 648 1.29 5.24 -33.82
CA PHE A 648 0.58 5.61 -35.04
C PHE A 648 -0.11 6.97 -34.83
N PRO A 649 0.46 8.11 -35.28
CA PRO A 649 -0.08 9.45 -35.01
C PRO A 649 -1.43 9.76 -35.68
N GLY A 650 -1.88 8.95 -36.65
CA GLY A 650 -3.15 9.16 -37.36
C GLY A 650 -3.14 10.35 -38.34
N LEU A 651 -1.99 10.98 -38.55
CA LEU A 651 -1.75 12.05 -39.52
C LEU A 651 -0.81 11.52 -40.64
N PRO A 652 -1.20 11.57 -41.93
CA PRO A 652 -0.43 10.93 -43.01
C PRO A 652 0.91 11.60 -43.33
N TYR A 653 1.13 12.80 -42.79
CA TYR A 653 2.32 13.62 -42.90
C TYR A 653 3.21 13.61 -41.64
N VAL A 654 2.88 12.78 -40.62
CA VAL A 654 3.74 12.52 -39.46
C VAL A 654 4.19 11.06 -39.52
N GLN A 655 5.47 10.80 -39.21
CA GLN A 655 6.05 9.47 -39.29
C GLN A 655 5.58 8.59 -38.12
N ASN A 656 5.21 7.33 -38.41
CA ASN A 656 5.08 6.30 -37.38
C ASN A 656 6.43 6.06 -36.70
N ALA A 657 6.42 5.66 -35.43
CA ALA A 657 7.62 5.24 -34.72
C ALA A 657 7.44 3.83 -34.13
N SER A 658 8.52 3.06 -34.03
CA SER A 658 8.52 1.77 -33.33
C SER A 658 9.79 1.59 -32.53
N LEU A 659 9.66 1.17 -31.27
CA LEU A 659 10.77 0.87 -30.39
C LEU A 659 10.51 -0.42 -29.59
N THR A 660 11.56 -1.17 -29.33
CA THR A 660 11.55 -2.36 -28.47
C THR A 660 12.51 -2.11 -27.31
N PHE A 661 12.08 -2.36 -26.08
CA PHE A 661 12.86 -2.10 -24.87
C PHE A 661 12.76 -3.24 -23.85
N THR A 662 13.68 -3.27 -22.89
CA THR A 662 13.63 -4.11 -21.69
C THR A 662 13.99 -3.28 -20.46
N LEU A 663 13.45 -3.66 -19.31
CA LEU A 663 13.85 -3.11 -18.03
C LEU A 663 14.90 -4.03 -17.39
N ARG A 664 16.10 -3.54 -17.13
CA ARG A 664 17.14 -4.29 -16.41
C ARG A 664 16.97 -4.16 -14.89
N GLU A 665 17.61 -5.06 -14.16
CA GLU A 665 17.79 -4.91 -12.71
C GLU A 665 18.50 -3.58 -12.41
N GLY A 666 18.09 -2.90 -11.33
CA GLY A 666 18.55 -1.54 -11.01
C GLY A 666 17.75 -0.41 -11.68
N ASP A 667 16.55 -0.70 -12.19
CA ASP A 667 15.60 0.28 -12.75
C ASP A 667 16.12 1.04 -13.99
N VAL A 668 16.97 0.37 -14.79
CA VAL A 668 17.56 0.91 -16.04
C VAL A 668 16.79 0.41 -17.26
N ILE A 669 16.28 1.31 -18.09
CA ILE A 669 15.66 0.96 -19.37
C ILE A 669 16.74 0.82 -20.45
N GLU A 670 16.73 -0.32 -21.15
CA GLU A 670 17.56 -0.59 -22.32
C GLU A 670 16.69 -0.63 -23.58
N ILE A 671 17.05 0.14 -24.60
CA ILE A 671 16.41 0.07 -25.92
C ILE A 671 17.11 -1.05 -26.72
N LEU A 672 16.36 -2.10 -27.05
CA LEU A 672 16.84 -3.27 -27.79
C LEU A 672 16.81 -3.03 -29.31
N ALA A 673 15.83 -2.28 -29.80
CA ALA A 673 15.72 -1.86 -31.20
C ALA A 673 14.87 -0.59 -31.33
N ALA A 674 15.09 0.18 -32.39
CA ALA A 674 14.19 1.24 -32.85
C ALA A 674 14.15 1.19 -34.38
N GLU A 675 13.00 0.89 -34.97
CA GLU A 675 12.89 0.57 -36.41
C GLU A 675 12.79 1.84 -37.29
N SER A 676 12.85 3.04 -36.70
CA SER A 676 12.84 4.33 -37.38
C SER A 676 14.07 5.17 -37.03
N LEU A 677 15.18 4.93 -37.74
CA LEU A 677 16.52 5.55 -37.58
C LEU A 677 16.60 7.10 -37.55
N ARG A 678 15.48 7.81 -37.80
CA ARG A 678 15.38 9.28 -37.72
C ARG A 678 14.68 9.79 -36.45
N THR A 679 13.89 8.96 -35.76
CA THR A 679 13.09 9.37 -34.61
C THR A 679 13.95 9.42 -33.34
N PRO A 680 14.14 10.58 -32.68
CA PRO A 680 14.88 10.63 -31.43
C PRO A 680 14.10 9.91 -30.31
N VAL A 681 14.67 8.81 -29.82
CA VAL A 681 14.20 8.14 -28.60
C VAL A 681 15.19 8.43 -27.48
N ARG A 682 14.72 8.95 -26.34
CA ARG A 682 15.55 9.27 -25.17
C ARG A 682 15.04 8.54 -23.92
N VAL A 683 15.94 7.98 -23.13
CA VAL A 683 15.61 7.45 -21.80
C VAL A 683 15.81 8.56 -20.76
N VAL A 684 14.79 8.82 -19.94
CA VAL A 684 14.76 9.89 -18.92
C VAL A 684 14.35 9.27 -17.59
N GLY A 685 15.30 8.68 -16.87
CA GLY A 685 15.02 7.85 -15.69
C GLY A 685 14.23 6.60 -16.07
N LEU A 686 13.11 6.35 -15.38
CA LEU A 686 12.11 5.32 -15.75
C LEU A 686 11.13 5.80 -16.86
N GLY A 687 11.54 6.76 -17.69
CA GLY A 687 10.78 7.27 -18.82
C GLY A 687 11.43 6.96 -20.17
N VAL A 688 10.61 6.73 -21.20
CA VAL A 688 10.99 6.70 -22.62
C VAL A 688 10.29 7.85 -23.32
N LEU A 689 11.04 8.76 -23.91
CA LEU A 689 10.54 9.88 -24.71
C LEU A 689 10.71 9.56 -26.19
N ALA A 690 9.64 9.63 -26.97
CA ALA A 690 9.64 9.47 -28.43
C ALA A 690 9.20 10.78 -29.10
N GLU A 691 10.14 11.42 -29.80
CA GLU A 691 9.92 12.67 -30.54
C GLU A 691 9.52 12.35 -32.00
N LEU A 692 8.23 12.44 -32.32
CA LEU A 692 7.73 12.18 -33.67
C LEU A 692 8.11 13.31 -34.64
N LEU A 693 8.32 12.96 -35.91
CA LEU A 693 8.80 13.89 -36.95
C LEU A 693 7.81 14.00 -38.11
N TYR A 694 7.79 15.16 -38.76
CA TYR A 694 7.12 15.34 -40.05
C TYR A 694 7.73 14.46 -41.14
N ARG A 695 6.93 14.16 -42.16
CA ARG A 695 7.36 13.54 -43.41
C ARG A 695 7.92 14.59 -44.36
N GLU A 696 9.02 14.25 -45.02
CA GLU A 696 9.60 15.03 -46.11
C GLU A 696 8.94 14.65 -47.45
N PHE A 697 8.72 15.64 -48.31
CA PHE A 697 8.16 15.50 -49.66
C PHE A 697 9.04 16.21 -50.69
N THR A 698 9.00 15.78 -51.95
CA THR A 698 9.85 16.32 -53.02
C THR A 698 9.09 17.31 -53.89
N LEU A 699 9.56 18.56 -53.93
CA LEU A 699 9.14 19.59 -54.90
C LEU A 699 10.12 19.61 -56.09
N ARG A 700 9.59 19.52 -57.31
CA ARG A 700 10.33 19.62 -58.57
C ARG A 700 10.07 20.97 -59.23
N LEU A 701 11.06 21.85 -59.26
CA LEU A 701 10.98 23.24 -59.74
C LEU A 701 11.61 23.38 -61.14
N VAL A 702 10.95 24.12 -62.05
CA VAL A 702 11.37 24.32 -63.46
C VAL A 702 11.42 25.80 -63.84
N LEU A 703 12.47 26.27 -64.56
CA LEU A 703 12.77 27.70 -64.81
C LEU A 703 12.97 28.06 -66.30
N ARG A 704 12.65 29.30 -66.72
CA ARG A 704 12.75 29.82 -68.12
C ARG A 704 13.13 31.32 -68.20
N ASP A 705 13.57 31.81 -69.37
CA ASP A 705 14.01 33.21 -69.66
C ASP A 705 13.13 33.85 -70.76
N ASP A 706 12.57 35.05 -70.52
CA ASP A 706 11.61 35.70 -71.45
C ASP A 706 12.21 36.26 -72.76
N VAL A 707 13.53 36.50 -72.83
CA VAL A 707 14.21 37.07 -74.01
C VAL A 707 15.06 36.04 -74.75
N SER A 708 15.44 34.91 -74.13
CA SER A 708 16.12 33.81 -74.85
C SER A 708 15.56 32.39 -74.66
N GLY A 709 14.45 32.23 -73.93
CA GLY A 709 13.60 31.05 -73.90
C GLY A 709 14.15 29.85 -73.11
N LEU A 710 15.35 29.38 -73.44
CA LEU A 710 15.85 28.05 -73.04
C LEU A 710 17.20 28.04 -72.32
N LYS A 711 17.92 29.16 -72.24
CA LYS A 711 19.20 29.26 -71.54
C LYS A 711 19.20 30.50 -70.65
N LEU A 712 19.50 30.33 -69.37
CA LEU A 712 19.61 31.49 -68.48
C LEU A 712 20.83 32.35 -68.85
N ALA A 713 20.60 33.65 -69.04
CA ALA A 713 21.64 34.66 -69.28
C ALA A 713 22.57 34.89 -68.08
N ALA A 714 22.10 34.54 -66.88
CA ALA A 714 22.78 34.68 -65.61
C ALA A 714 22.36 33.55 -64.65
N PRO A 715 23.18 33.22 -63.64
CA PRO A 715 22.79 32.31 -62.57
C PRO A 715 21.71 32.88 -61.64
N VAL A 716 20.97 31.98 -60.98
CA VAL A 716 19.91 32.28 -60.00
C VAL A 716 20.12 31.55 -58.67
N ASP A 717 19.64 32.17 -57.59
CA ASP A 717 19.53 31.60 -56.25
C ASP A 717 18.06 31.25 -55.97
N ILE A 718 17.82 30.12 -55.31
CA ILE A 718 16.47 29.61 -55.01
C ILE A 718 16.30 29.54 -53.49
N TYR A 719 15.30 30.25 -53.01
CA TYR A 719 14.93 30.39 -51.62
C TYR A 719 13.59 29.67 -51.38
N VAL A 720 13.45 29.05 -50.22
CA VAL A 720 12.14 28.61 -49.70
C VAL A 720 11.98 29.16 -48.29
N ASP A 721 10.87 29.84 -48.03
CA ASP A 721 10.57 30.56 -46.78
C ASP A 721 11.69 31.52 -46.34
N GLY A 722 12.29 32.22 -47.31
CA GLY A 722 13.43 33.13 -47.08
C GLY A 722 14.78 32.43 -46.84
N ARG A 723 14.84 31.09 -46.86
CA ARG A 723 16.09 30.33 -46.75
C ARG A 723 16.57 29.85 -48.12
N ALA A 724 17.74 30.32 -48.56
CA ALA A 724 18.40 29.80 -49.76
C ALA A 724 18.69 28.30 -49.63
N LEU A 725 18.10 27.49 -50.51
CA LEU A 725 18.35 26.05 -50.64
C LEU A 725 19.34 25.74 -51.78
N ILE A 726 19.31 26.55 -52.85
CA ILE A 726 20.24 26.45 -53.99
C ILE A 726 20.80 27.85 -54.26
N ARG A 727 22.09 27.92 -54.65
CA ARG A 727 22.77 29.17 -55.01
C ARG A 727 23.58 29.00 -56.29
N SER A 728 23.65 30.05 -57.10
CA SER A 728 24.41 30.15 -58.35
C SER A 728 24.13 29.04 -59.36
N SER A 729 22.85 28.77 -59.62
CA SER A 729 22.42 27.79 -60.63
C SER A 729 22.15 28.43 -61.99
N VAL A 730 22.63 27.80 -63.06
CA VAL A 730 22.15 28.05 -64.45
C VAL A 730 21.28 26.90 -64.99
N ALA A 731 20.94 25.92 -64.14
CA ALA A 731 20.09 24.80 -64.51
C ALA A 731 18.61 25.21 -64.51
N THR A 732 17.82 24.57 -65.37
CA THR A 732 16.39 24.86 -65.57
C THR A 732 15.45 23.89 -64.86
N VAL A 733 15.98 22.90 -64.12
CA VAL A 733 15.19 21.95 -63.31
C VAL A 733 15.92 21.67 -61.99
N HIS A 734 15.19 21.64 -60.89
CA HIS A 734 15.68 21.42 -59.53
C HIS A 734 14.73 20.54 -58.71
N GLU A 735 15.28 19.73 -57.80
CA GLU A 735 14.51 18.94 -56.83
C GLU A 735 14.86 19.37 -55.42
N LEU A 736 13.84 19.60 -54.59
CA LEU A 736 13.93 20.20 -53.25
C LEU A 736 13.12 19.34 -52.27
N SER A 737 13.71 18.94 -51.14
CA SER A 737 12.97 18.29 -50.06
C SER A 737 12.35 19.34 -49.14
N LEU A 738 11.02 19.36 -49.06
CA LEU A 738 10.23 20.24 -48.21
C LEU A 738 9.44 19.45 -47.16
N LEU A 739 8.86 20.17 -46.20
CA LEU A 739 7.96 19.59 -45.20
C LEU A 739 6.50 19.66 -45.69
N TYR A 740 5.58 19.22 -44.85
CA TYR A 740 4.14 19.42 -45.05
C TYR A 740 3.74 20.85 -44.66
N GLY A 741 3.12 21.60 -45.58
CA GLY A 741 2.62 22.95 -45.29
C GLY A 741 2.55 23.89 -46.50
N GLU A 742 2.21 25.15 -46.24
CA GLU A 742 2.32 26.25 -47.20
C GLU A 742 3.76 26.80 -47.18
N HIS A 743 4.42 26.74 -48.33
CA HIS A 743 5.80 27.19 -48.51
C HIS A 743 5.87 28.30 -49.57
N VAL A 744 6.73 29.31 -49.34
CA VAL A 744 6.99 30.40 -50.30
C VAL A 744 8.28 30.11 -51.05
N VAL A 745 8.18 29.77 -52.34
CA VAL A 745 9.33 29.51 -53.22
C VAL A 745 9.65 30.79 -53.98
N GLU A 746 10.86 31.28 -53.82
CA GLU A 746 11.36 32.51 -54.43
C GLU A 746 12.65 32.25 -55.22
N VAL A 747 12.72 32.78 -56.43
CA VAL A 747 13.85 32.65 -57.35
C VAL A 747 14.33 34.06 -57.71
N VAL A 748 15.57 34.36 -57.33
CA VAL A 748 16.22 35.66 -57.54
C VAL A 748 17.47 35.47 -58.40
N PRO A 749 17.96 36.50 -59.13
CA PRO A 749 19.28 36.42 -59.73
C PRO A 749 20.35 36.25 -58.65
N SER A 750 21.37 35.44 -58.92
CA SER A 750 22.49 35.28 -57.99
C SER A 750 23.29 36.56 -57.83
N ARG A 751 23.92 36.71 -56.67
CA ARG A 751 24.72 37.89 -56.33
C ARG A 751 25.80 38.19 -57.38
N GLY A 752 25.83 39.43 -57.88
CA GLY A 752 26.63 39.86 -59.04
C GLY A 752 25.87 39.86 -60.38
N PHE A 753 24.64 39.37 -60.41
CA PHE A 753 23.76 39.34 -61.59
C PHE A 753 22.35 39.87 -61.30
N GLU A 754 22.14 40.56 -60.18
CA GLU A 754 20.87 41.16 -59.73
C GLU A 754 20.22 42.03 -60.82
N ALA A 755 21.06 42.68 -61.63
CA ALA A 755 20.67 43.44 -62.80
C ALA A 755 19.86 42.62 -63.83
N VAL A 756 20.16 41.33 -64.04
CA VAL A 756 19.81 40.61 -65.27
C VAL A 756 18.34 40.17 -65.33
N TYR A 757 17.72 39.80 -64.20
CA TYR A 757 16.30 39.41 -64.16
C TYR A 757 15.53 40.04 -62.98
N THR A 758 14.22 40.17 -63.15
CA THR A 758 13.31 40.41 -62.02
C THR A 758 13.08 39.11 -61.21
N PRO A 759 13.15 39.15 -59.87
CA PRO A 759 12.71 38.06 -58.99
C PRO A 759 11.31 37.52 -59.31
N ALA A 760 11.12 36.21 -59.08
CA ALA A 760 9.82 35.54 -59.16
C ALA A 760 9.55 34.80 -57.84
N SER A 761 8.36 34.98 -57.25
CA SER A 761 7.97 34.34 -56.00
C SER A 761 6.56 33.77 -56.12
N VAL A 762 6.34 32.58 -55.55
CA VAL A 762 5.07 31.84 -55.60
C VAL A 762 4.85 31.07 -54.29
N ARG A 763 3.59 30.91 -53.89
CA ARG A 763 3.22 30.05 -52.77
C ARG A 763 2.80 28.68 -53.29
N VAL A 764 3.28 27.61 -52.66
CA VAL A 764 2.94 26.23 -52.97
C VAL A 764 2.54 25.51 -51.68
N TYR A 765 1.44 24.76 -51.73
CA TYR A 765 1.04 23.89 -50.62
C TYR A 765 1.55 22.48 -50.89
N VAL A 766 2.35 21.94 -49.97
CA VAL A 766 3.02 20.64 -50.09
C VAL A 766 2.28 19.62 -49.25
N SER A 767 1.37 18.88 -49.88
CA SER A 767 0.66 17.72 -49.32
C SER A 767 1.30 16.37 -49.70
N ASP A 768 2.09 16.38 -50.76
CA ASP A 768 2.62 15.24 -51.50
C ASP A 768 3.78 15.72 -52.40
N ASN A 769 4.24 14.90 -53.37
CA ASN A 769 5.31 15.31 -54.27
C ASN A 769 4.75 16.17 -55.42
N VAL A 770 5.23 17.42 -55.55
CA VAL A 770 4.65 18.45 -56.42
C VAL A 770 5.63 18.87 -57.52
N GLU A 771 5.13 19.22 -58.71
CA GLU A 771 5.92 19.89 -59.76
C GLU A 771 5.43 21.32 -59.97
N LEU A 772 6.37 22.26 -60.15
CA LEU A 772 6.16 23.70 -60.18
C LEU A 772 7.03 24.34 -61.27
N ALA A 773 6.47 25.25 -62.06
CA ALA A 773 7.20 25.96 -63.12
C ALA A 773 7.11 27.49 -62.95
N LEU A 774 8.23 28.17 -63.19
CA LEU A 774 8.37 29.63 -63.13
C LEU A 774 9.09 30.17 -64.38
N GLU A 775 8.83 31.44 -64.69
CA GLU A 775 9.38 32.17 -65.84
C GLU A 775 10.00 33.49 -65.36
N LEU A 776 11.22 33.78 -65.81
CA LEU A 776 12.06 34.89 -65.34
C LEU A 776 12.19 35.94 -66.46
N LYS A 777 12.05 37.22 -66.10
CA LYS A 777 12.01 38.33 -67.08
C LYS A 777 13.23 39.21 -67.03
N ARG A 778 13.80 39.58 -68.19
CA ARG A 778 15.01 40.39 -68.28
C ARG A 778 14.76 41.88 -68.06
N THR A 779 15.64 42.49 -67.27
CA THR A 779 15.58 43.92 -66.94
C THR A 779 16.05 44.80 -68.11
N ARG A 780 15.46 46.00 -68.21
CA ARG A 780 15.89 47.10 -69.10
C ARG A 780 16.28 48.29 -68.23
N TYR A 781 17.38 48.95 -68.54
CA TYR A 781 18.03 49.87 -67.59
C TYR A 781 17.71 51.34 -67.87
N PRO A 782 17.45 52.16 -66.84
CA PRO A 782 17.69 53.60 -66.91
C PRO A 782 19.20 53.87 -66.80
N VAL A 783 19.69 54.85 -67.57
CA VAL A 783 21.07 55.35 -67.46
C VAL A 783 21.02 56.69 -66.78
N THR A 784 21.57 56.71 -65.59
CA THR A 784 21.58 57.79 -64.61
C THR A 784 22.84 58.63 -64.71
N ILE A 785 22.64 59.93 -64.66
CA ILE A 785 23.70 60.92 -64.52
C ILE A 785 23.57 61.53 -63.12
N LEU A 786 24.56 61.30 -62.27
CA LEU A 786 24.55 61.70 -60.86
C LEU A 786 25.15 63.09 -60.64
N LEU A 787 24.45 63.88 -59.83
CA LEU A 787 24.74 65.25 -59.47
C LEU A 787 24.74 65.32 -57.94
N LEU A 788 25.84 65.75 -57.33
CA LEU A 788 26.01 65.76 -55.87
C LEU A 788 26.44 67.13 -55.32
N ASP A 789 26.42 67.25 -54.00
CA ASP A 789 26.75 68.39 -53.14
C ASP A 789 27.86 67.96 -52.14
N ASP A 790 28.78 68.84 -51.77
CA ASP A 790 30.03 68.49 -51.07
C ASP A 790 29.84 68.35 -49.55
N ILE A 791 28.95 69.13 -48.95
CA ILE A 791 28.62 69.07 -47.53
C ILE A 791 27.87 67.78 -47.19
N THR A 792 27.06 67.25 -48.12
CA THR A 792 26.18 66.09 -47.85
C THR A 792 26.45 64.87 -48.72
N THR A 793 27.26 64.98 -49.77
CA THR A 793 27.47 63.93 -50.80
C THR A 793 26.19 63.42 -51.47
N SER A 794 25.14 64.24 -51.51
CA SER A 794 23.80 63.94 -52.08
C SER A 794 23.34 65.03 -53.05
N ALA A 795 22.13 64.93 -53.61
CA ALA A 795 21.60 65.81 -54.66
C ALA A 795 21.83 67.32 -54.49
N PRO A 796 22.01 68.08 -55.59
CA PRO A 796 21.87 69.53 -55.54
C PRO A 796 20.43 69.90 -55.20
N VAL A 797 20.20 70.41 -54.00
CA VAL A 797 18.88 70.83 -53.49
C VAL A 797 18.22 72.01 -54.24
N VAL A 798 18.85 72.52 -55.31
CA VAL A 798 18.28 73.50 -56.26
C VAL A 798 18.68 73.15 -57.71
N PRO A 799 17.96 73.63 -58.75
CA PRO A 799 18.05 73.06 -60.10
C PRO A 799 19.37 73.33 -60.84
N VAL A 800 19.71 72.41 -61.77
CA VAL A 800 20.89 72.44 -62.66
C VAL A 800 20.50 71.99 -64.09
N VAL A 801 21.42 71.97 -65.07
CA VAL A 801 21.16 71.85 -66.52
C VAL A 801 22.27 71.04 -67.20
N LEU A 802 21.93 70.05 -68.03
CA LEU A 802 22.85 69.05 -68.59
C LEU A 802 22.71 68.89 -70.11
N GLN A 803 23.68 68.22 -70.76
CA GLN A 803 23.67 68.02 -72.22
C GLN A 803 24.33 66.68 -72.65
N VAL A 804 23.67 65.91 -73.52
CA VAL A 804 24.03 64.55 -73.99
C VAL A 804 23.47 64.34 -75.42
N LEU A 805 24.20 63.73 -76.37
CA LEU A 805 23.69 63.30 -77.71
C LEU A 805 22.63 64.22 -78.37
N ASN A 806 22.94 65.52 -78.51
CA ASN A 806 22.06 66.57 -79.03
C ASN A 806 20.79 66.91 -78.21
N THR A 807 20.51 66.25 -77.09
CA THR A 807 19.51 66.68 -76.10
C THR A 807 20.13 67.50 -74.96
N SER A 808 19.40 68.53 -74.52
CA SER A 808 19.71 69.34 -73.32
C SER A 808 18.58 69.20 -72.30
N ILE A 809 18.91 68.96 -71.03
CA ILE A 809 17.94 68.57 -69.98
C ILE A 809 18.19 69.39 -68.72
N THR A 810 17.19 70.15 -68.25
CA THR A 810 17.22 70.80 -66.93
C THR A 810 16.85 69.80 -65.84
N ALA A 811 17.77 69.53 -64.92
CA ALA A 811 17.50 68.76 -63.71
C ALA A 811 16.89 69.65 -62.61
N PRO A 812 15.68 69.35 -62.11
CA PRO A 812 15.07 70.10 -61.02
C PRO A 812 15.80 69.91 -59.68
N SER A 813 15.49 70.78 -58.72
CA SER A 813 15.96 70.78 -57.34
C SER A 813 15.80 69.43 -56.65
N GLY A 814 16.85 68.97 -55.96
CA GLY A 814 16.86 67.70 -55.23
C GLY A 814 16.94 66.47 -56.13
N ARG A 815 17.02 66.64 -57.46
CA ARG A 815 17.18 65.53 -58.38
C ARG A 815 18.66 65.19 -58.53
N GLU A 816 19.08 64.22 -57.72
CA GLU A 816 20.43 63.62 -57.76
C GLU A 816 20.78 63.01 -59.12
N GLN A 817 19.78 62.76 -59.97
CA GLN A 817 19.83 61.72 -61.01
C GLN A 817 19.02 62.14 -62.25
N VAL A 818 19.68 62.18 -63.42
CA VAL A 818 19.02 62.40 -64.72
C VAL A 818 19.04 61.13 -65.55
N ASP A 819 17.85 60.64 -65.90
CA ASP A 819 17.61 59.30 -66.44
C ASP A 819 17.44 59.26 -67.96
N LEU A 820 18.06 58.28 -68.61
CA LEU A 820 17.96 58.00 -70.05
C LEU A 820 17.78 56.47 -70.26
N VAL A 821 16.60 56.00 -70.66
CA VAL A 821 16.32 54.54 -70.72
C VAL A 821 16.98 53.88 -71.92
N LEU A 822 17.91 52.95 -71.67
CA LEU A 822 18.77 52.30 -72.66
C LEU A 822 19.07 50.84 -72.25
N PRO A 823 18.97 49.84 -73.14
CA PRO A 823 19.59 48.54 -72.89
C PRO A 823 21.13 48.69 -72.90
N TYR A 824 21.82 47.89 -72.06
CA TYR A 824 23.25 47.48 -72.12
C TYR A 824 24.05 48.05 -73.36
N GLY A 825 24.91 49.10 -73.22
CA GLY A 825 25.46 50.07 -74.25
C GLY A 825 26.42 51.22 -73.73
N GLU A 826 26.81 52.31 -74.46
CA GLU A 826 27.79 53.38 -73.98
C GLU A 826 27.69 54.83 -74.60
N TYR A 827 27.88 55.97 -73.84
CA TYR A 827 27.54 57.39 -74.22
C TYR A 827 28.38 58.58 -73.55
N LEU A 828 27.94 59.88 -73.51
CA LEU A 828 28.77 61.12 -73.20
C LEU A 828 27.98 62.37 -72.60
N LEU A 829 28.55 63.33 -71.81
CA LEU A 829 27.82 64.31 -70.92
C LEU A 829 28.44 65.75 -70.57
N ALA A 830 27.60 66.76 -70.21
CA ALA A 830 27.91 68.07 -69.53
C ALA A 830 26.86 68.60 -68.47
N VAL A 831 27.15 69.60 -67.58
CA VAL A 831 26.31 70.10 -66.40
C VAL A 831 26.51 71.60 -65.93
N LYS A 832 25.48 72.39 -65.49
CA LYS A 832 25.55 73.74 -64.81
C LYS A 832 24.30 74.25 -64.01
N PRO A 833 24.28 75.33 -63.18
CA PRO A 833 23.14 75.69 -62.29
C PRO A 833 22.06 76.60 -62.92
N ALA A 834 20.87 76.69 -62.29
CA ALA A 834 19.71 77.44 -62.80
C ALA A 834 19.37 78.74 -62.03
N SER A 835 18.73 79.69 -62.72
CA SER A 835 18.35 81.01 -62.17
C SER A 835 17.15 80.96 -61.21
N GLY A 836 17.13 81.87 -60.24
CA GLY A 836 16.15 81.96 -59.14
C GLY A 836 16.60 81.26 -57.86
N TYR A 837 17.73 80.56 -57.90
CA TYR A 837 18.25 79.73 -56.81
C TYR A 837 19.73 80.02 -56.47
N GLU A 838 20.20 81.23 -56.74
CA GLU A 838 21.59 81.71 -56.59
C GLU A 838 22.12 81.70 -55.14
N ARG A 839 21.28 81.30 -54.19
CA ARG A 839 21.68 81.04 -52.80
C ARG A 839 22.33 79.65 -52.65
N VAL A 840 22.78 78.99 -53.75
CA VAL A 840 23.50 77.69 -53.74
C VAL A 840 24.69 77.46 -54.75
N TYR A 841 24.51 77.05 -56.03
CA TYR A 841 25.44 76.14 -56.81
C TYR A 841 26.17 76.61 -58.12
N GLU A 842 27.00 75.71 -58.75
CA GLU A 842 27.98 75.89 -59.88
C GLU A 842 28.01 74.76 -61.00
N GLU A 843 29.09 74.56 -61.80
CA GLU A 843 29.14 73.97 -63.20
C GLU A 843 30.30 72.97 -63.53
N LEU A 844 30.09 71.86 -64.32
CA LEU A 844 31.08 70.75 -64.59
C LEU A 844 30.74 69.75 -65.78
N THR A 845 31.57 68.71 -66.11
CA THR A 845 31.43 67.77 -67.30
C THR A 845 31.97 66.32 -67.08
N THR A 846 31.57 65.28 -67.89
CA THR A 846 32.15 63.87 -67.90
C THR A 846 31.60 62.91 -69.05
N VAL A 847 31.82 61.57 -69.02
CA VAL A 847 31.54 60.53 -70.09
C VAL A 847 30.99 59.20 -69.50
N ILE A 848 30.14 58.39 -70.20
CA ILE A 848 29.30 57.30 -69.57
C ILE A 848 29.28 55.91 -70.29
N ARG A 849 28.85 54.83 -69.59
CA ARG A 849 28.66 53.43 -70.08
C ARG A 849 27.34 52.80 -69.54
N VAL A 850 26.93 51.59 -69.94
CA VAL A 850 25.64 50.93 -69.56
C VAL A 850 25.76 49.39 -69.55
N PRO A 851 25.30 48.65 -68.50
CA PRO A 851 24.55 49.10 -67.33
C PRO A 851 25.50 49.51 -66.21
N ALA A 852 26.58 50.24 -66.54
CA ALA A 852 27.19 51.14 -65.57
C ALA A 852 26.18 52.27 -65.32
N GLU A 853 25.14 51.99 -64.53
CA GLU A 853 23.93 52.81 -64.47
C GLU A 853 24.20 54.27 -64.12
N VAL A 854 25.32 54.62 -63.49
CA VAL A 854 25.57 55.92 -62.86
C VAL A 854 26.89 56.56 -63.29
N THR A 855 26.90 57.86 -63.60
CA THR A 855 28.13 58.68 -63.77
C THR A 855 28.06 60.02 -63.02
N VAL A 856 29.08 60.40 -62.24
CA VAL A 856 28.95 61.32 -61.06
C VAL A 856 29.65 62.70 -61.21
N VAL A 857 29.05 63.75 -60.63
CA VAL A 857 29.44 65.21 -60.64
C VAL A 857 29.16 65.88 -59.25
N ARG A 858 29.78 67.02 -58.82
CA ARG A 858 29.75 67.58 -57.41
C ARG A 858 29.69 69.15 -57.23
N LEU A 859 29.06 69.71 -56.15
CA LEU A 859 28.69 71.15 -55.85
C LEU A 859 28.66 71.52 -54.29
N SER A 860 28.07 72.62 -53.70
CA SER A 860 28.17 73.03 -52.21
C SER A 860 27.00 73.81 -51.44
N ARG A 861 26.90 73.83 -50.05
CA ARG A 861 25.66 74.20 -49.20
C ARG A 861 25.71 75.22 -47.97
N ARG A 862 24.61 75.42 -47.14
CA ARG A 862 24.32 76.57 -46.13
C ARG A 862 23.47 76.23 -44.79
N VAL A 863 22.99 77.17 -43.88
CA VAL A 863 22.72 76.95 -42.37
C VAL A 863 21.47 77.57 -41.57
N TYR A 864 20.91 77.00 -40.43
CA TYR A 864 19.72 77.45 -39.53
C TYR A 864 19.68 77.06 -37.96
N SER A 865 18.52 77.06 -37.20
CA SER A 865 18.34 76.72 -35.72
C SER A 865 17.21 75.71 -35.29
N VAL A 866 17.20 75.11 -34.07
CA VAL A 866 16.15 74.15 -33.54
C VAL A 866 15.98 74.12 -31.99
N TYR A 867 14.82 73.71 -31.44
CA TYR A 867 14.55 73.42 -29.99
C TYR A 867 14.23 71.92 -29.70
N LEU A 868 14.59 71.38 -28.52
CA LEU A 868 14.34 69.98 -28.11
C LEU A 868 13.62 69.85 -26.75
N SER A 869 12.78 68.81 -26.60
CA SER A 869 12.21 68.31 -25.33
C SER A 869 12.59 66.85 -25.05
N VAL A 870 12.76 66.44 -23.78
CA VAL A 870 13.12 65.05 -23.40
C VAL A 870 12.36 64.54 -22.17
N SER A 871 11.97 63.25 -22.16
CA SER A 871 11.24 62.59 -21.05
C SER A 871 11.72 61.16 -20.72
N ASP A 872 11.38 60.70 -19.51
CA ASP A 872 11.57 59.32 -19.01
C ASP A 872 10.23 58.55 -19.02
N PRO A 873 10.16 57.30 -19.52
CA PRO A 873 8.89 56.56 -19.65
C PRO A 873 8.31 56.03 -18.33
N TYR A 874 9.08 55.99 -17.24
CA TYR A 874 8.66 55.52 -15.91
C TYR A 874 8.42 56.67 -14.91
N SER A 875 9.15 57.78 -15.01
CA SER A 875 9.05 58.93 -14.08
C SER A 875 8.67 60.27 -14.72
N GLY A 876 8.48 60.33 -16.05
CA GLY A 876 8.19 61.56 -16.79
C GLY A 876 9.41 62.48 -16.93
N ALA A 877 9.99 62.91 -15.80
CA ALA A 877 11.24 63.64 -15.72
C ALA A 877 12.45 62.71 -15.66
N THR A 878 13.58 63.16 -16.22
CA THR A 878 14.85 62.42 -16.28
C THR A 878 15.55 62.37 -14.90
N VAL A 879 15.87 61.16 -14.41
CA VAL A 879 16.53 60.95 -13.10
C VAL A 879 18.06 61.03 -13.13
N ALA A 880 18.65 61.29 -14.30
CA ALA A 880 20.08 61.50 -14.53
C ALA A 880 20.30 62.45 -15.73
N PRO A 881 21.46 63.15 -15.82
CA PRO A 881 21.70 64.14 -16.86
C PRO A 881 22.11 63.54 -18.20
N LEU A 882 21.70 64.19 -19.29
CA LEU A 882 21.85 63.74 -20.68
C LEU A 882 22.64 64.75 -21.54
N GLY A 883 23.32 64.25 -22.58
CA GLY A 883 23.98 65.01 -23.63
C GLY A 883 23.31 64.78 -24.99
N MET A 884 23.34 65.80 -25.85
CA MET A 884 22.77 65.79 -27.21
C MET A 884 23.88 65.94 -28.25
N TYR A 885 23.87 65.08 -29.25
CA TYR A 885 24.90 64.99 -30.28
C TYR A 885 24.27 65.05 -31.67
N LEU A 886 24.80 65.86 -32.59
CA LEU A 886 24.39 65.86 -34.01
C LEU A 886 25.47 65.17 -34.84
N ASN A 887 25.11 64.10 -35.54
CA ASN A 887 26.02 63.24 -36.31
C ASN A 887 27.30 62.86 -35.52
N GLY A 888 27.17 62.64 -34.21
CA GLY A 888 28.26 62.26 -33.30
C GLY A 888 28.97 63.41 -32.57
N SER A 889 28.78 64.67 -32.97
CA SER A 889 29.37 65.84 -32.27
C SER A 889 28.44 66.37 -31.18
N LEU A 890 28.93 66.54 -29.94
CA LEU A 890 28.14 67.10 -28.83
C LEU A 890 27.76 68.56 -29.13
N VAL A 891 26.47 68.87 -29.05
CA VAL A 891 25.91 70.21 -29.35
C VAL A 891 25.10 70.82 -28.19
N GLY A 892 24.88 70.07 -27.10
CA GLY A 892 24.35 70.62 -25.85
C GLY A 892 24.07 69.54 -24.80
N THR A 893 23.59 69.95 -23.62
CA THR A 893 23.25 69.05 -22.51
C THR A 893 21.91 69.41 -21.86
N LEU A 894 21.38 68.49 -21.07
CA LEU A 894 20.10 68.60 -20.36
C LEU A 894 20.21 67.97 -18.96
N ALA A 895 19.93 68.74 -17.92
CA ALA A 895 19.98 68.28 -16.52
C ALA A 895 18.81 68.88 -15.73
N GLY A 896 17.85 68.04 -15.32
CA GLY A 896 16.69 68.42 -14.50
C GLY A 896 15.59 69.25 -15.19
N ALA A 897 15.91 69.90 -16.32
CA ALA A 897 14.93 70.55 -17.19
C ALA A 897 14.43 69.59 -18.28
N THR A 898 13.23 69.84 -18.82
CA THR A 898 12.65 69.02 -19.91
C THR A 898 12.86 69.59 -21.31
N THR A 899 13.44 70.80 -21.48
CA THR A 899 13.62 71.46 -22.80
C THR A 899 14.93 72.25 -22.96
N THR A 900 15.39 72.46 -24.21
CA THR A 900 16.67 73.11 -24.58
C THR A 900 16.73 73.56 -26.07
N ARG A 901 17.81 74.22 -26.55
CA ARG A 901 17.97 74.80 -27.93
C ARG A 901 19.33 74.47 -28.56
N LEU A 902 19.36 74.30 -29.89
CA LEU A 902 20.49 73.95 -30.77
C LEU A 902 20.54 74.82 -32.05
N ASN A 903 21.66 74.79 -32.79
CA ASN A 903 21.82 75.41 -34.12
C ASN A 903 22.31 74.36 -35.15
N ILE A 904 21.70 74.30 -36.36
CA ILE A 904 21.79 73.15 -37.28
C ILE A 904 21.74 73.59 -38.77
N PRO A 905 22.57 73.05 -39.68
CA PRO A 905 22.55 73.49 -41.09
C PRO A 905 21.36 73.04 -41.96
N TYR A 906 21.21 73.62 -43.16
CA TYR A 906 20.10 73.31 -44.09
C TYR A 906 20.19 71.88 -44.65
N GLY A 907 19.31 71.01 -44.17
CA GLY A 907 19.29 69.59 -44.54
C GLY A 907 18.77 68.69 -43.43
N VAL A 908 19.15 67.42 -43.50
CA VAL A 908 18.66 66.35 -42.63
C VAL A 908 19.80 65.84 -41.74
N TRP A 909 19.53 65.68 -40.45
CA TRP A 909 20.53 65.44 -39.40
C TRP A 909 20.07 64.38 -38.41
N ASN A 910 21.00 63.56 -37.88
CA ASN A 910 20.68 62.61 -36.82
C ASN A 910 21.05 63.20 -35.45
N ILE A 911 20.05 63.43 -34.60
CA ILE A 911 20.24 63.83 -33.21
C ILE A 911 20.22 62.61 -32.29
N THR A 912 21.30 62.43 -31.53
CA THR A 912 21.48 61.36 -30.55
C THR A 912 21.47 61.94 -29.14
N VAL A 913 20.63 61.39 -28.26
CA VAL A 913 20.58 61.70 -26.83
C VAL A 913 21.19 60.53 -26.06
N ALA A 914 22.18 60.81 -25.22
CA ALA A 914 22.91 59.81 -24.44
C ALA A 914 23.10 60.28 -23.00
N PRO A 915 23.26 59.38 -22.00
CA PRO A 915 23.68 59.78 -20.66
C PRO A 915 25.06 60.47 -20.67
N LEU A 916 25.25 61.43 -19.77
CA LEU A 916 26.58 62.00 -19.54
C LEU A 916 27.50 61.03 -18.80
N LYS A 917 28.81 61.20 -19.00
CA LYS A 917 29.85 60.35 -18.41
C LYS A 917 29.73 60.28 -16.88
N GLY A 918 29.65 59.06 -16.34
CA GLY A 918 29.30 58.77 -14.94
C GLY A 918 27.86 58.31 -14.72
N TYR A 919 26.99 58.37 -15.74
CA TYR A 919 25.58 57.97 -15.69
C TYR A 919 25.19 56.96 -16.79
N GLU A 920 26.18 56.33 -17.43
CA GLU A 920 25.99 55.38 -18.55
C GLU A 920 25.13 54.16 -18.19
N GLY A 921 25.04 53.81 -16.89
CA GLY A 921 24.18 52.76 -16.36
C GLY A 921 22.72 53.18 -16.07
N VAL A 922 22.29 54.39 -16.42
CA VAL A 922 20.93 54.88 -16.13
C VAL A 922 20.05 54.92 -17.38
N TYR A 923 20.56 55.37 -18.53
CA TYR A 923 19.78 55.54 -19.76
C TYR A 923 20.45 54.94 -20.99
N GLU A 924 19.64 54.39 -21.89
CA GLU A 924 20.09 53.89 -23.19
C GLU A 924 20.24 55.05 -24.20
N VAL A 925 21.15 54.89 -25.16
CA VAL A 925 21.41 55.90 -26.20
C VAL A 925 20.29 55.88 -27.23
N THR A 926 19.59 57.01 -27.37
CA THR A 926 18.44 57.16 -28.28
C THR A 926 18.79 58.08 -29.43
N SER A 927 18.60 57.67 -30.69
CA SER A 927 18.87 58.52 -31.87
C SER A 927 17.65 58.71 -32.76
N ARG A 928 17.51 59.89 -33.35
CA ARG A 928 16.36 60.29 -34.17
C ARG A 928 16.80 61.24 -35.28
N VAL A 929 16.33 61.01 -36.51
CA VAL A 929 16.57 61.90 -37.64
C VAL A 929 15.58 63.08 -37.63
N ILE A 930 16.07 64.27 -37.98
CA ILE A 930 15.33 65.54 -38.06
C ILE A 930 15.70 66.33 -39.32
N GLU A 931 14.77 67.16 -39.80
CA GLU A 931 14.92 67.97 -41.01
C GLU A 931 14.87 69.46 -40.65
N VAL A 932 15.80 70.25 -41.19
CA VAL A 932 15.98 71.66 -40.83
C VAL A 932 16.00 72.52 -42.10
N TYR A 933 14.86 73.13 -42.38
CA TYR A 933 14.64 74.08 -43.47
C TYR A 933 14.50 75.54 -42.98
N GLY A 934 14.55 75.73 -41.65
CA GLY A 934 14.26 76.93 -40.89
C GLY A 934 14.11 76.57 -39.41
N ASP A 935 13.72 77.52 -38.56
CA ASP A 935 13.69 77.31 -37.10
C ASP A 935 12.50 76.43 -36.64
N SER A 936 12.74 75.40 -35.80
CA SER A 936 11.75 74.34 -35.46
C SER A 936 11.87 73.77 -34.02
N SER A 937 11.04 72.78 -33.66
CA SER A 937 11.07 72.08 -32.35
C SER A 937 10.79 70.57 -32.39
N LEU A 938 11.26 69.81 -31.39
CA LEU A 938 11.23 68.33 -31.33
C LEU A 938 10.97 67.79 -29.90
N SER A 939 10.52 66.53 -29.76
CA SER A 939 10.49 65.77 -28.49
C SER A 939 11.04 64.34 -28.65
N ILE A 940 11.71 63.80 -27.61
CA ILE A 940 12.31 62.45 -27.54
C ILE A 940 12.07 61.82 -26.16
N THR A 941 11.66 60.55 -26.10
CA THR A 941 11.60 59.77 -24.84
C THR A 941 12.82 58.83 -24.79
N VAL A 942 13.51 58.74 -23.66
CA VAL A 942 14.76 57.96 -23.52
C VAL A 942 14.54 56.73 -22.61
N PRO A 943 14.85 55.49 -23.06
CA PRO A 943 14.65 54.29 -22.25
C PRO A 943 15.62 54.21 -21.08
N ARG A 944 15.13 53.83 -19.90
CA ARG A 944 15.96 53.59 -18.72
C ARG A 944 16.57 52.18 -18.77
N VAL A 945 17.85 52.05 -18.47
CA VAL A 945 18.58 50.77 -18.45
C VAL A 945 17.93 49.79 -17.47
N VAL A 946 17.77 48.55 -17.92
CA VAL A 946 17.25 47.44 -17.11
C VAL A 946 18.38 46.52 -16.61
N TYR A 947 18.28 46.09 -15.36
CA TYR A 947 19.23 45.21 -14.70
C TYR A 947 18.55 43.90 -14.25
N PRO A 948 19.21 42.75 -14.38
CA PRO A 948 18.71 41.50 -13.85
C PRO A 948 18.90 41.42 -12.32
N LEU A 949 17.80 41.18 -11.62
CA LEU A 949 17.74 40.81 -10.21
C LEU A 949 17.39 39.32 -10.11
N LEU A 950 18.27 38.56 -9.47
CA LEU A 950 18.02 37.17 -9.09
C LEU A 950 17.65 37.11 -7.60
N VAL A 951 16.37 36.89 -7.30
CA VAL A 951 15.89 36.64 -5.93
C VAL A 951 15.92 35.14 -5.68
N GLU A 952 16.67 34.72 -4.67
CA GLU A 952 16.86 33.31 -4.29
C GLU A 952 16.30 33.09 -2.88
N LEU A 953 15.29 32.22 -2.76
CA LEU A 953 14.69 31.85 -1.48
C LEU A 953 15.34 30.56 -0.96
N VAL A 954 15.77 30.55 0.29
CA VAL A 954 16.39 29.37 0.91
C VAL A 954 15.68 29.03 2.22
N ASP A 955 15.28 27.76 2.33
CA ASP A 955 14.86 27.16 3.59
C ASP A 955 16.11 26.74 4.38
N PRO A 956 16.19 26.96 5.71
CA PRO A 956 17.36 26.58 6.52
C PRO A 956 17.78 25.10 6.44
N TYR A 957 16.88 24.23 5.96
CA TYR A 957 17.11 22.79 5.76
C TYR A 957 17.05 22.38 4.27
N GLY A 958 17.09 23.33 3.33
CA GLY A 958 17.28 23.07 1.89
C GLY A 958 16.26 23.76 0.98
N ARG A 959 15.35 22.97 0.38
CA ARG A 959 14.36 23.43 -0.61
C ARG A 959 13.11 24.00 0.04
N LEU A 960 12.39 24.86 -0.68
CA LEU A 960 11.05 25.32 -0.30
C LEU A 960 10.10 24.14 -0.13
N LEU A 961 9.28 24.18 0.94
CA LEU A 961 8.31 23.13 1.27
C LEU A 961 6.87 23.41 0.79
N THR A 962 6.55 24.65 0.42
CA THR A 962 5.20 25.09 0.05
C THR A 962 5.28 26.29 -0.90
N PRO A 963 4.25 26.57 -1.71
CA PRO A 963 4.26 27.75 -2.56
C PRO A 963 4.28 29.08 -1.80
N VAL A 964 5.02 30.04 -2.35
CA VAL A 964 5.23 31.38 -1.77
C VAL A 964 5.03 32.48 -2.82
N THR A 965 4.47 33.61 -2.40
CA THR A 965 4.29 34.81 -3.21
C THR A 965 5.40 35.82 -2.94
N ILE A 966 6.02 36.33 -4.01
CA ILE A 966 6.98 37.44 -3.96
C ILE A 966 6.31 38.67 -4.59
N SER A 967 6.15 39.75 -3.83
CA SER A 967 5.91 41.10 -4.36
C SER A 967 7.24 41.84 -4.45
N ILE A 968 7.50 42.51 -5.58
CA ILE A 968 8.64 43.41 -5.76
C ILE A 968 8.08 44.77 -6.16
N GLU A 969 8.19 45.74 -5.27
CA GLU A 969 7.57 47.06 -5.38
C GLU A 969 8.63 48.15 -5.60
N GLY A 970 8.37 49.10 -6.49
CA GLY A 970 9.31 50.15 -6.90
C GLY A 970 8.68 51.09 -7.93
N PRO A 971 9.44 51.58 -8.94
CA PRO A 971 8.87 52.34 -10.06
C PRO A 971 7.81 51.55 -10.87
N THR A 972 7.86 50.23 -10.78
CA THR A 972 6.90 49.26 -11.32
C THR A 972 6.79 48.10 -10.32
N THR A 973 5.61 47.50 -10.18
CA THR A 973 5.34 46.41 -9.23
C THR A 973 5.19 45.08 -9.95
N TYR A 974 5.85 44.03 -9.44
CA TYR A 974 5.83 42.68 -10.00
C TYR A 974 5.45 41.66 -8.94
N GLY A 975 4.47 40.80 -9.24
CA GLY A 975 4.07 39.68 -8.41
C GLY A 975 4.49 38.35 -9.03
N TYR A 976 5.09 37.47 -8.22
CA TYR A 976 5.49 36.12 -8.61
C TYR A 976 4.96 35.07 -7.65
N PHE A 977 4.57 33.91 -8.18
CA PHE A 977 4.21 32.73 -7.40
C PHE A 977 5.27 31.65 -7.68
N LEU A 978 5.97 31.21 -6.64
CA LEU A 978 6.95 30.12 -6.72
C LEU A 978 6.36 28.86 -6.10
N GLU A 979 6.26 27.79 -6.89
CA GLU A 979 5.96 26.44 -6.40
C GLU A 979 7.25 25.61 -6.24
N PRO A 980 7.39 24.79 -5.19
CA PRO A 980 8.47 23.82 -5.09
C PRO A 980 8.53 22.90 -6.32
N PRO A 981 9.71 22.63 -6.91
CA PRO A 981 11.05 22.87 -6.35
C PRO A 981 11.68 24.23 -6.71
N ALA A 982 10.98 25.14 -7.41
CA ALA A 982 11.56 26.39 -7.89
C ALA A 982 11.84 27.35 -6.73
N SER A 983 13.13 27.58 -6.43
CA SER A 983 13.58 28.38 -5.29
C SER A 983 14.15 29.76 -5.67
N SER A 984 13.94 30.23 -6.90
CA SER A 984 14.41 31.55 -7.34
C SER A 984 13.56 32.16 -8.45
N VAL A 985 13.46 33.49 -8.43
CA VAL A 985 12.92 34.32 -9.53
C VAL A 985 14.05 35.13 -10.13
N PHE A 986 14.14 35.11 -11.46
CA PHE A 986 14.96 36.03 -12.25
C PHE A 986 14.04 37.07 -12.89
N VAL A 987 14.28 38.35 -12.63
CA VAL A 987 13.49 39.47 -13.17
C VAL A 987 14.40 40.59 -13.64
N THR A 988 14.11 41.17 -14.80
CA THR A 988 14.77 42.38 -15.31
C THR A 988 13.99 43.62 -14.89
N LEU A 989 14.59 44.49 -14.09
CA LEU A 989 13.97 45.68 -13.52
C LEU A 989 14.73 46.95 -13.95
N PRO A 990 14.04 48.08 -14.22
CA PRO A 990 14.72 49.35 -14.53
C PRO A 990 15.53 49.87 -13.35
N TYR A 991 16.60 50.65 -13.61
CA TYR A 991 17.42 51.30 -12.59
C TYR A 991 16.55 52.02 -11.52
N GLY A 992 16.77 51.66 -10.24
CA GLY A 992 15.97 52.17 -9.13
C GLY A 992 16.16 51.44 -7.80
N ASN A 993 15.31 51.78 -6.83
CA ASN A 993 15.22 51.11 -5.52
C ASN A 993 13.91 50.32 -5.44
N TYR A 994 13.95 49.15 -4.80
CA TYR A 994 12.85 48.20 -4.69
C TYR A 994 12.68 47.66 -3.27
N SER A 995 11.45 47.34 -2.90
CA SER A 995 11.09 46.58 -1.70
C SER A 995 10.62 45.20 -2.10
N ILE A 996 11.21 44.15 -1.55
CA ILE A 996 10.85 42.75 -1.79
C ILE A 996 10.07 42.25 -0.57
N TYR A 997 8.84 41.82 -0.77
CA TYR A 997 8.00 41.16 0.24
C TYR A 997 7.80 39.70 -0.16
N VAL A 998 8.18 38.77 0.70
CA VAL A 998 7.96 37.34 0.50
C VAL A 998 6.96 36.86 1.54
N SER A 999 5.79 36.41 1.11
CA SER A 999 4.74 35.85 1.96
C SER A 999 4.43 34.40 1.55
N PRO A 1000 3.96 33.56 2.49
CA PRO A 1000 3.46 32.24 2.14
C PRO A 1000 2.14 32.35 1.35
N SER A 1001 1.86 31.35 0.50
CA SER A 1001 0.48 31.08 0.06
C SER A 1001 -0.45 30.81 1.25
N GLU A 1002 -1.77 30.89 1.06
CA GLU A 1002 -2.76 30.70 2.14
C GLU A 1002 -2.56 29.37 2.88
N ALA A 1003 -2.36 28.26 2.15
CA ALA A 1003 -2.01 26.96 2.71
C ALA A 1003 -0.61 26.94 3.35
N GLY A 1004 0.34 27.70 2.79
CA GLY A 1004 1.71 27.84 3.27
C GLY A 1004 1.88 28.68 4.55
N THR A 1005 0.84 29.37 5.02
CA THR A 1005 0.86 30.16 6.28
C THR A 1005 1.21 29.33 7.52
N ARG A 1006 0.99 28.01 7.46
CA ARG A 1006 1.37 27.03 8.49
C ARG A 1006 2.82 26.54 8.38
N VAL A 1007 3.56 26.97 7.37
CA VAL A 1007 4.90 26.48 7.03
C VAL A 1007 5.95 27.57 7.24
N TYR A 1008 5.71 28.79 6.74
CA TYR A 1008 6.67 29.91 6.77
C TYR A 1008 6.07 31.19 7.38
N LYS A 1009 6.93 32.06 7.91
CA LYS A 1009 6.61 33.45 8.25
C LYS A 1009 6.94 34.39 7.08
N PRO A 1010 6.20 35.49 6.89
CA PRO A 1010 6.53 36.50 5.87
C PRO A 1010 7.81 37.26 6.22
N VAL A 1011 8.52 37.73 5.18
CA VAL A 1011 9.81 38.43 5.27
C VAL A 1011 9.80 39.64 4.31
N SER A 1012 10.46 40.74 4.67
CA SER A 1012 10.63 41.92 3.80
C SER A 1012 12.08 42.41 3.76
N LEU A 1013 12.52 42.94 2.61
CA LEU A 1013 13.89 43.40 2.39
C LEU A 1013 13.95 44.51 1.32
N ASN A 1014 14.73 45.56 1.55
CA ASN A 1014 14.93 46.65 0.58
C ASN A 1014 16.22 46.44 -0.23
N VAL A 1015 16.16 46.69 -1.54
CA VAL A 1015 17.24 46.43 -2.50
C VAL A 1015 17.39 47.61 -3.47
N SER A 1016 18.61 48.16 -3.57
CA SER A 1016 18.97 49.10 -4.64
C SER A 1016 19.54 48.35 -5.84
N LEU A 1017 19.13 48.71 -7.06
CA LEU A 1017 19.50 48.02 -8.30
C LEU A 1017 20.11 49.01 -9.31
N ASN A 1018 21.43 49.08 -9.26
CA ASN A 1018 22.31 49.88 -10.13
C ASN A 1018 23.29 49.01 -10.97
N ALA A 1019 23.16 47.69 -10.87
CA ALA A 1019 23.97 46.67 -11.53
C ALA A 1019 23.23 45.32 -11.44
N PRO A 1020 23.63 44.29 -12.22
CA PRO A 1020 23.17 42.91 -12.02
C PRO A 1020 23.36 42.46 -10.56
N ARG A 1021 22.31 41.93 -9.90
CA ARG A 1021 22.34 41.64 -8.47
C ARG A 1021 21.68 40.30 -8.13
N ARG A 1022 22.31 39.53 -7.24
CA ARG A 1022 21.70 38.35 -6.57
C ARG A 1022 21.35 38.73 -5.13
N VAL A 1023 20.17 38.35 -4.68
CA VAL A 1023 19.67 38.59 -3.33
C VAL A 1023 19.13 37.28 -2.77
N ARG A 1024 19.69 36.84 -1.65
CA ARG A 1024 19.27 35.62 -0.95
C ARG A 1024 18.37 36.00 0.23
N VAL A 1025 17.18 35.40 0.29
CA VAL A 1025 16.20 35.58 1.38
C VAL A 1025 16.05 34.24 2.11
N GLU A 1026 16.24 34.24 3.43
CA GLU A 1026 16.12 33.04 4.26
C GLU A 1026 14.73 33.00 4.92
N LEU A 1027 13.99 31.90 4.72
CA LEU A 1027 12.61 31.79 5.23
C LEU A 1027 12.57 31.10 6.60
N GLN A 1028 12.02 31.79 7.59
CA GLN A 1028 11.79 31.21 8.92
C GLN A 1028 10.54 30.32 8.90
N ARG A 1029 10.70 29.04 9.30
CA ARG A 1029 9.56 28.13 9.47
C ARG A 1029 8.68 28.51 10.66
N ALA A 1030 7.40 28.19 10.57
CA ALA A 1030 6.50 28.13 11.72
C ALA A 1030 6.99 27.06 12.73
N ARG A 1031 6.59 27.18 14.00
CA ARG A 1031 6.86 26.21 15.07
C ARG A 1031 5.57 25.71 15.69
N TYR A 1032 5.60 24.46 16.13
CA TYR A 1032 4.49 23.77 16.78
C TYR A 1032 4.98 23.01 18.02
N THR A 1033 4.08 22.87 18.99
CA THR A 1033 4.31 22.07 20.18
C THR A 1033 4.04 20.59 19.90
N LEU A 1034 4.95 19.75 20.36
CA LEU A 1034 4.85 18.30 20.34
C LEU A 1034 4.77 17.79 21.78
N SER A 1035 3.62 17.25 22.16
CA SER A 1035 3.44 16.59 23.46
C SER A 1035 3.62 15.09 23.33
N VAL A 1036 4.75 14.57 23.83
CA VAL A 1036 5.11 13.15 23.82
C VAL A 1036 4.71 12.52 25.15
N LYS A 1037 3.81 11.54 25.10
CA LYS A 1037 3.53 10.60 26.20
C LYS A 1037 4.40 9.36 26.05
N VAL A 1038 4.97 8.86 27.15
CA VAL A 1038 5.83 7.67 27.15
C VAL A 1038 5.15 6.55 27.94
N ILE A 1039 5.08 5.35 27.36
CA ILE A 1039 4.44 4.17 27.98
C ILE A 1039 5.40 2.97 28.00
N ASP A 1040 5.47 2.31 29.16
CA ASP A 1040 6.19 1.06 29.37
C ASP A 1040 5.33 -0.13 28.94
N ARG A 1041 5.73 -0.87 27.88
CA ARG A 1041 4.85 -1.85 27.24
C ARG A 1041 4.54 -3.11 28.08
N PRO A 1042 5.50 -3.76 28.79
CA PRO A 1042 5.22 -5.01 29.50
C PRO A 1042 4.57 -4.84 30.89
N ILE A 1043 4.75 -3.70 31.55
CA ILE A 1043 4.31 -3.47 32.95
C ILE A 1043 3.34 -2.28 33.08
N GLY A 1044 3.25 -1.37 32.10
CA GLY A 1044 2.38 -0.19 32.14
C GLY A 1044 2.88 0.96 33.02
N VAL A 1045 3.78 0.69 33.96
CA VAL A 1045 4.37 1.66 34.89
C VAL A 1045 5.78 2.06 34.44
N LEU A 1046 5.95 3.31 34.02
CA LEU A 1046 7.24 3.83 33.57
C LEU A 1046 8.12 4.28 34.75
N ILE A 1047 9.22 3.56 34.99
CA ILE A 1047 10.19 3.90 36.06
C ILE A 1047 11.40 4.68 35.54
N GLY A 1048 11.66 4.64 34.23
CA GLY A 1048 12.87 5.20 33.62
C GLY A 1048 12.84 6.70 33.29
N ARG A 1049 14.03 7.24 33.00
CA ARG A 1049 14.23 8.56 32.39
C ARG A 1049 14.94 8.42 31.05
N PHE A 1050 14.56 9.28 30.10
CA PHE A 1050 14.95 9.17 28.70
C PHE A 1050 15.44 10.49 28.11
N MET A 1051 16.31 10.36 27.12
CA MET A 1051 16.69 11.38 26.16
C MET A 1051 15.85 11.22 24.89
N LEU A 1052 15.09 12.26 24.54
CA LEU A 1052 14.32 12.31 23.30
C LEU A 1052 15.18 12.94 22.20
N TYR A 1053 15.40 12.18 21.13
CA TYR A 1053 16.05 12.62 19.91
C TYR A 1053 15.01 12.79 18.79
N ALA A 1054 15.18 13.83 17.97
CA ALA A 1054 14.43 14.06 16.74
C ALA A 1054 15.42 14.19 15.58
N ASN A 1055 15.26 13.37 14.54
CA ASN A 1055 16.20 13.28 13.39
C ASN A 1055 17.68 13.07 13.81
N GLY A 1056 17.92 12.43 14.96
CA GLY A 1056 19.26 12.19 15.52
C GLY A 1056 19.81 13.31 16.42
N THR A 1057 19.16 14.47 16.49
CA THR A 1057 19.53 15.57 17.40
C THR A 1057 18.79 15.45 18.72
N LEU A 1058 19.47 15.66 19.86
CA LEU A 1058 18.84 15.69 21.18
C LEU A 1058 17.91 16.91 21.30
N VAL A 1059 16.66 16.70 21.70
CA VAL A 1059 15.65 17.77 21.85
C VAL A 1059 15.02 17.85 23.25
N ALA A 1060 15.13 16.80 24.07
CA ALA A 1060 14.87 16.86 25.51
C ALA A 1060 15.63 15.76 26.28
N SER A 1061 15.93 16.01 27.55
CA SER A 1061 16.44 15.04 28.53
C SER A 1061 15.55 15.01 29.77
N GLY A 1062 15.77 14.08 30.69
CA GLY A 1062 14.95 13.88 31.88
C GLY A 1062 13.52 13.43 31.59
N VAL A 1063 13.23 12.98 30.37
CA VAL A 1063 11.87 12.67 29.91
C VAL A 1063 11.30 11.52 30.74
N GLY A 1064 10.16 11.77 31.39
CA GLY A 1064 9.38 10.77 32.11
C GLY A 1064 8.12 10.39 31.33
N ALA A 1065 7.00 10.21 32.03
CA ALA A 1065 5.73 9.80 31.42
C ALA A 1065 5.16 10.79 30.39
N ASN A 1066 5.50 12.08 30.47
CA ASN A 1066 5.16 13.10 29.47
C ASN A 1066 6.33 14.08 29.30
N VAL A 1067 6.46 14.68 28.10
CA VAL A 1067 7.26 15.89 27.82
C VAL A 1067 6.61 16.69 26.70
N THR A 1068 6.72 18.02 26.72
CA THR A 1068 6.34 18.89 25.60
C THR A 1068 7.55 19.65 25.10
N ILE A 1069 7.75 19.67 23.78
CA ILE A 1069 8.86 20.39 23.11
C ILE A 1069 8.32 21.23 21.94
N GLU A 1070 9.04 22.27 21.54
CA GLU A 1070 8.77 22.98 20.28
C GLU A 1070 9.67 22.48 19.15
N LEU A 1071 9.08 22.25 17.98
CA LEU A 1071 9.80 21.92 16.74
C LEU A 1071 9.27 22.77 15.56
N PRO A 1072 10.11 23.15 14.58
CA PRO A 1072 9.63 23.80 13.38
C PRO A 1072 8.79 22.85 12.51
N TYR A 1073 7.97 23.40 11.60
CA TYR A 1073 7.18 22.61 10.64
C TYR A 1073 8.06 21.59 9.90
N GLY A 1074 7.61 20.33 9.82
CA GLY A 1074 8.30 19.27 9.10
C GLY A 1074 8.08 17.87 9.65
N THR A 1075 8.79 16.90 9.07
CA THR A 1075 8.74 15.48 9.46
C THR A 1075 9.96 15.11 10.29
N TYR A 1076 9.72 14.40 11.40
CA TYR A 1076 10.74 14.02 12.38
C TYR A 1076 10.67 12.52 12.69
N VAL A 1077 11.81 11.87 12.68
CA VAL A 1077 12.00 10.53 13.26
C VAL A 1077 12.36 10.72 14.74
N LEU A 1078 11.41 10.41 15.61
CA LEU A 1078 11.59 10.45 17.05
C LEU A 1078 12.20 9.14 17.56
N ARG A 1079 13.12 9.23 18.51
CA ARG A 1079 13.67 8.07 19.25
C ARG A 1079 13.93 8.46 20.71
N LEU A 1080 13.40 7.65 21.63
CA LEU A 1080 13.78 7.72 23.05
C LEU A 1080 14.96 6.79 23.28
N VAL A 1081 16.04 7.32 23.85
CA VAL A 1081 17.19 6.56 24.35
C VAL A 1081 17.15 6.63 25.88
N PRO A 1082 17.25 5.54 26.63
CA PRO A 1082 17.32 5.62 28.09
C PRO A 1082 18.56 6.41 28.53
N GLU A 1083 18.44 7.19 29.60
CA GLU A 1083 19.61 7.77 30.27
C GLU A 1083 20.45 6.66 30.92
N SER A 1084 21.75 6.89 31.16
CA SER A 1084 22.67 5.81 31.53
C SER A 1084 22.40 5.11 32.87
N ALA A 1085 21.62 5.74 33.76
CA ALA A 1085 21.08 5.07 34.96
C ALA A 1085 20.00 4.01 34.65
N TRP A 1086 19.36 4.11 33.48
CA TRP A 1086 18.21 3.32 33.03
C TRP A 1086 18.51 2.45 31.80
N GLU A 1087 19.74 2.49 31.27
CA GLU A 1087 20.19 1.64 30.17
C GLU A 1087 20.03 0.13 30.48
N ARG A 1088 20.09 -0.30 31.75
CA ARG A 1088 19.76 -1.68 32.14
C ARG A 1088 18.25 -1.96 32.16
N ALA A 1089 17.43 -0.96 32.49
CA ALA A 1089 15.99 -1.13 32.61
C ALA A 1089 15.27 -1.17 31.25
N TYR A 1090 15.73 -0.40 30.25
CA TYR A 1090 15.05 -0.26 28.96
C TYR A 1090 16.00 -0.44 27.77
N SER A 1091 15.44 -0.81 26.62
CA SER A 1091 16.06 -0.57 25.32
C SER A 1091 15.71 0.83 24.81
N GLU A 1092 16.37 1.28 23.74
CA GLU A 1092 15.87 2.40 22.95
C GLU A 1092 14.45 2.11 22.42
N SER A 1093 13.65 3.15 22.20
CA SER A 1093 12.38 3.01 21.48
C SER A 1093 12.63 2.73 20.00
N LYS A 1094 11.66 2.09 19.35
CA LYS A 1094 11.66 2.00 17.88
C LYS A 1094 11.55 3.42 17.27
N PRO A 1095 12.27 3.73 16.18
CA PRO A 1095 12.18 5.03 15.53
C PRO A 1095 10.75 5.27 15.04
N THR A 1096 10.14 6.38 15.44
CA THR A 1096 8.74 6.71 15.13
C THR A 1096 8.67 8.01 14.35
N THR A 1097 8.17 7.94 13.11
CA THR A 1097 8.03 9.12 12.24
C THR A 1097 6.75 9.89 12.54
N ILE A 1098 6.86 11.21 12.72
CA ILE A 1098 5.74 12.14 12.91
C ILE A 1098 5.88 13.32 11.96
N SER A 1099 4.77 13.89 11.47
CA SER A 1099 4.77 15.15 10.73
C SER A 1099 4.07 16.24 11.54
N LEU A 1100 4.80 17.31 11.87
CA LEU A 1100 4.30 18.44 12.64
C LEU A 1100 3.80 19.55 11.71
N THR A 1101 2.48 19.52 11.51
CA THR A 1101 1.70 20.50 10.72
C THR A 1101 0.85 21.44 11.58
N ASN A 1102 0.74 21.12 12.87
CA ASN A 1102 -0.01 21.79 13.94
C ASN A 1102 0.49 21.28 15.30
N ASP A 1103 0.03 21.88 16.40
CA ASP A 1103 0.26 21.33 17.74
C ASP A 1103 -0.27 19.90 17.83
N THR A 1104 0.58 18.96 18.23
CA THR A 1104 0.34 17.52 18.08
C THR A 1104 0.71 16.76 19.35
N SER A 1105 -0.06 15.71 19.68
CA SER A 1105 0.30 14.75 20.72
C SER A 1105 0.59 13.36 20.12
N ILE A 1106 1.57 12.66 20.70
CA ILE A 1106 1.97 11.31 20.29
C ILE A 1106 2.27 10.46 21.51
N THR A 1107 2.04 9.14 21.41
CA THR A 1107 2.47 8.17 22.42
C THR A 1107 3.62 7.33 21.87
N LEU A 1108 4.76 7.34 22.56
CA LEU A 1108 5.91 6.48 22.25
C LEU A 1108 5.99 5.34 23.27
N SER A 1109 6.13 4.11 22.80
CA SER A 1109 6.33 2.93 23.65
C SER A 1109 7.82 2.61 23.80
N VAL A 1110 8.24 2.33 25.03
CA VAL A 1110 9.56 1.78 25.34
C VAL A 1110 9.44 0.32 25.74
N GLU A 1111 10.44 -0.48 25.37
CA GLU A 1111 10.50 -1.90 25.68
C GLU A 1111 11.48 -2.10 26.86
N ARG A 1112 10.96 -2.59 27.98
CA ARG A 1112 11.71 -2.88 29.20
C ARG A 1112 12.55 -4.15 28.98
N ARG A 1113 13.85 -4.13 29.32
CA ARG A 1113 14.77 -5.25 29.03
C ARG A 1113 14.32 -6.50 29.78
N LEU A 1114 14.41 -7.66 29.13
CA LEU A 1114 14.15 -8.96 29.74
C LEU A 1114 15.46 -9.58 30.22
N TYR A 1115 15.44 -10.11 31.44
CA TYR A 1115 16.54 -10.81 32.09
C TYR A 1115 16.11 -12.23 32.46
N ARG A 1116 17.05 -13.17 32.41
CA ARG A 1116 16.76 -14.55 32.80
C ARG A 1116 16.73 -14.66 34.32
N LEU A 1117 15.60 -15.09 34.86
CA LEU A 1117 15.51 -15.57 36.24
C LEU A 1117 15.50 -17.09 36.22
N ARG A 1118 16.45 -17.68 36.94
CA ARG A 1118 16.45 -19.11 37.27
C ARG A 1118 16.18 -19.31 38.75
N VAL A 1119 15.01 -19.85 39.07
CA VAL A 1119 14.57 -20.20 40.44
C VAL A 1119 14.81 -21.69 40.65
N VAL A 1120 15.32 -22.08 41.82
CA VAL A 1120 15.45 -23.50 42.21
C VAL A 1120 14.76 -23.73 43.55
N ILE A 1121 13.80 -24.66 43.59
CA ILE A 1121 13.03 -25.00 44.78
C ILE A 1121 13.63 -26.23 45.43
N LEU A 1122 14.06 -26.09 46.69
CA LEU A 1122 14.77 -27.11 47.45
C LEU A 1122 14.05 -27.41 48.77
N GLU A 1123 14.08 -28.68 49.18
CA GLU A 1123 13.88 -29.08 50.57
C GLU A 1123 15.24 -29.46 51.14
N GLY A 1124 15.89 -28.51 51.84
CA GLY A 1124 17.29 -28.67 52.25
C GLY A 1124 18.22 -28.74 51.04
N THR A 1125 18.68 -29.94 50.69
CA THR A 1125 19.50 -30.22 49.50
C THR A 1125 18.72 -30.88 48.36
N ASN A 1126 17.49 -31.33 48.60
CA ASN A 1126 16.74 -32.15 47.63
C ASN A 1126 15.87 -31.25 46.73
N PRO A 1127 15.85 -31.48 45.41
CA PRO A 1127 14.99 -30.71 44.51
C PRO A 1127 13.50 -31.05 44.71
N VAL A 1128 12.64 -30.03 44.61
CA VAL A 1128 11.18 -30.18 44.67
C VAL A 1128 10.59 -29.93 43.28
N SER A 1129 10.25 -31.02 42.59
CA SER A 1129 9.56 -30.99 41.29
C SER A 1129 8.07 -30.68 41.42
N ASN A 1130 7.43 -30.22 40.34
CA ASN A 1130 6.02 -29.84 40.27
C ASN A 1130 5.57 -28.73 41.25
N ALA A 1131 6.50 -27.97 41.84
CA ALA A 1131 6.19 -26.80 42.65
C ALA A 1131 5.77 -25.63 41.73
N VAL A 1132 4.66 -24.98 42.07
CA VAL A 1132 4.11 -23.83 41.35
C VAL A 1132 4.85 -22.57 41.79
N VAL A 1133 5.65 -21.99 40.91
CA VAL A 1133 6.39 -20.73 41.10
C VAL A 1133 5.64 -19.61 40.39
N THR A 1134 5.09 -18.67 41.15
CA THR A 1134 4.30 -17.54 40.67
C THR A 1134 5.08 -16.23 40.88
N ILE A 1135 5.35 -15.48 39.81
CA ILE A 1135 6.15 -14.25 39.88
C ILE A 1135 5.23 -13.04 39.69
N ILE A 1136 5.21 -12.13 40.66
CA ILE A 1136 4.29 -10.99 40.72
C ILE A 1136 5.11 -9.69 40.79
N SER A 1137 4.86 -8.75 39.87
CA SER A 1137 5.43 -7.41 39.93
C SER A 1137 4.80 -6.61 41.06
N LEU A 1138 5.62 -6.09 41.97
CA LEU A 1138 5.13 -5.19 43.04
C LEU A 1138 4.99 -3.74 42.55
N GLU A 1139 5.58 -3.40 41.39
CA GLU A 1139 5.43 -2.10 40.74
C GLU A 1139 4.02 -1.89 40.14
N SER A 1140 3.35 -2.96 39.74
CA SER A 1140 2.02 -2.93 39.09
C SER A 1140 0.96 -3.83 39.72
N GLY A 1141 1.34 -4.73 40.63
CA GLY A 1141 0.47 -5.77 41.20
C GLY A 1141 0.17 -6.94 40.26
N ILE A 1142 0.69 -6.92 39.02
CA ILE A 1142 0.38 -7.90 37.98
C ILE A 1142 1.25 -9.17 38.15
N THR A 1143 0.62 -10.34 38.04
CA THR A 1143 1.33 -11.63 37.89
C THR A 1143 1.98 -11.70 36.50
N ILE A 1144 3.31 -11.77 36.46
CA ILE A 1144 4.10 -11.81 35.22
C ILE A 1144 4.05 -13.19 34.58
N THR A 1145 4.21 -14.25 35.38
CA THR A 1145 4.19 -15.64 34.92
C THR A 1145 3.98 -16.59 36.09
N GLN A 1146 3.51 -17.81 35.79
CA GLN A 1146 3.32 -18.91 36.73
C GLN A 1146 3.80 -20.19 36.05
N LEU A 1147 4.71 -20.92 36.69
CA LEU A 1147 5.46 -22.03 36.09
C LEU A 1147 5.60 -23.20 37.09
N LEU A 1148 5.76 -24.42 36.57
CA LEU A 1148 6.03 -25.63 37.36
C LEU A 1148 7.53 -25.96 37.34
N THR A 1149 8.07 -26.42 38.46
CA THR A 1149 9.46 -26.91 38.52
C THR A 1149 9.66 -28.26 37.81
N ASP A 1150 10.80 -28.40 37.14
CA ASP A 1150 11.25 -29.63 36.49
C ASP A 1150 11.66 -30.74 37.49
N ASP A 1151 12.19 -31.86 36.98
CA ASP A 1151 12.71 -33.00 37.76
C ASP A 1151 13.85 -32.61 38.73
N ARG A 1152 14.46 -31.44 38.53
CA ARG A 1152 15.59 -30.89 39.29
C ARG A 1152 15.16 -29.70 40.16
N GLY A 1153 13.86 -29.45 40.29
CA GLY A 1153 13.32 -28.36 41.09
C GLY A 1153 13.52 -26.98 40.46
N VAL A 1154 13.85 -26.90 39.17
CA VAL A 1154 14.22 -25.65 38.47
C VAL A 1154 13.03 -25.07 37.71
N VAL A 1155 12.91 -23.74 37.74
CA VAL A 1155 12.18 -22.91 36.77
C VAL A 1155 13.17 -21.92 36.17
N GLU A 1156 13.29 -21.86 34.83
CA GLU A 1156 14.00 -20.78 34.13
C GLU A 1156 13.02 -20.02 33.24
N THR A 1157 13.03 -18.69 33.31
CA THR A 1157 12.14 -17.81 32.56
C THR A 1157 12.80 -16.46 32.28
N SER A 1158 12.27 -15.70 31.33
CA SER A 1158 12.73 -14.34 31.02
C SER A 1158 11.69 -13.33 31.48
N ILE A 1159 12.04 -12.52 32.47
CA ILE A 1159 11.15 -11.51 33.07
C ILE A 1159 11.75 -10.10 32.90
N PRO A 1160 10.91 -9.06 32.78
CA PRO A 1160 11.41 -7.69 32.64
C PRO A 1160 12.25 -7.24 33.85
N TYR A 1161 13.15 -6.28 33.63
CA TYR A 1161 13.83 -5.55 34.70
C TYR A 1161 12.81 -5.08 35.74
N GLY A 1162 13.09 -5.22 37.03
CA GLY A 1162 12.17 -4.73 38.06
C GLY A 1162 12.86 -4.61 39.40
N ILE A 1163 12.53 -3.54 40.12
CA ILE A 1163 13.16 -3.22 41.40
C ILE A 1163 12.63 -4.17 42.49
N PHE A 1164 11.34 -4.57 42.38
CA PHE A 1164 10.71 -5.49 43.32
C PHE A 1164 9.74 -6.47 42.63
N TYR A 1165 10.06 -7.76 42.71
CA TYR A 1165 9.17 -8.88 42.43
C TYR A 1165 8.94 -9.71 43.69
N ARG A 1166 7.71 -10.19 43.86
CA ARG A 1166 7.37 -11.25 44.80
C ARG A 1166 7.30 -12.58 44.07
N VAL A 1167 8.12 -13.54 44.48
CA VAL A 1167 8.10 -14.92 43.99
C VAL A 1167 7.39 -15.78 45.04
N LEU A 1168 6.20 -16.27 44.72
CA LEU A 1168 5.39 -17.11 45.59
C LEU A 1168 5.43 -18.56 45.10
N VAL A 1169 5.86 -19.45 45.98
CA VAL A 1169 6.01 -20.89 45.72
C VAL A 1169 4.94 -21.65 46.47
N SER A 1170 4.16 -22.47 45.77
CA SER A 1170 3.16 -23.35 46.37
C SER A 1170 3.27 -24.79 45.83
N HIS A 1171 3.09 -25.77 46.70
CA HIS A 1171 3.05 -27.19 46.36
C HIS A 1171 2.26 -27.92 47.45
N PRO A 1172 1.35 -28.87 47.15
CA PRO A 1172 0.46 -29.48 48.16
C PRO A 1172 1.16 -30.06 49.40
N SER A 1173 2.38 -30.58 49.22
CA SER A 1173 3.19 -31.17 50.30
C SER A 1173 4.01 -30.16 51.13
N TYR A 1174 4.11 -28.89 50.73
CA TYR A 1174 4.98 -27.88 51.36
C TYR A 1174 4.18 -26.65 51.80
N VAL A 1175 4.72 -25.92 52.78
CA VAL A 1175 4.17 -24.62 53.20
C VAL A 1175 4.46 -23.59 52.11
N THR A 1176 3.43 -22.86 51.68
CA THR A 1176 3.57 -21.75 50.72
C THR A 1176 4.62 -20.77 51.22
N THR A 1177 5.65 -20.54 50.40
CA THR A 1177 6.80 -19.71 50.73
C THR A 1177 6.85 -18.55 49.75
N GLU A 1178 6.94 -17.31 50.24
CA GLU A 1178 7.16 -16.13 49.40
C GLU A 1178 8.54 -15.51 49.65
N GLU A 1179 9.17 -15.06 48.57
CA GLU A 1179 10.48 -14.41 48.57
C GLU A 1179 10.44 -13.14 47.72
N TYR A 1180 11.31 -12.18 48.04
CA TYR A 1180 11.32 -10.86 47.42
C TYR A 1180 12.66 -10.61 46.71
N ILE A 1181 12.62 -10.41 45.40
CA ILE A 1181 13.82 -10.26 44.56
C ILE A 1181 13.80 -8.96 43.76
N SER A 1182 14.98 -8.41 43.50
CA SER A 1182 15.22 -7.36 42.52
C SER A 1182 15.93 -7.96 41.30
N VAL A 1183 15.47 -7.64 40.10
CA VAL A 1183 15.95 -8.22 38.84
C VAL A 1183 16.53 -7.10 38.00
N ASN A 1184 17.82 -6.86 38.20
CA ASN A 1184 18.62 -5.83 37.53
C ASN A 1184 19.54 -6.39 36.44
N ASP A 1185 19.87 -7.68 36.53
CA ASP A 1185 20.58 -8.48 35.55
C ASP A 1185 20.06 -9.93 35.57
N SER A 1186 20.56 -10.81 34.69
CA SER A 1186 20.15 -12.23 34.69
C SER A 1186 20.70 -12.93 35.94
N MET A 1187 19.81 -13.56 36.72
CA MET A 1187 20.12 -14.03 38.08
C MET A 1187 19.65 -15.46 38.35
N TYR A 1188 20.36 -16.12 39.26
CA TYR A 1188 20.03 -17.42 39.83
C TYR A 1188 19.69 -17.25 41.32
N PHE A 1189 18.61 -17.87 41.80
CA PHE A 1189 18.31 -17.91 43.23
C PHE A 1189 17.55 -19.17 43.63
N SER A 1190 17.68 -19.57 44.89
CA SER A 1190 17.11 -20.81 45.43
C SER A 1190 16.21 -20.55 46.62
N ILE A 1191 15.01 -21.15 46.63
CA ILE A 1191 14.01 -21.02 47.69
C ILE A 1191 13.95 -22.34 48.46
N SER A 1192 14.13 -22.27 49.78
CA SER A 1192 14.06 -23.45 50.66
C SER A 1192 12.65 -23.60 51.24
N VAL A 1193 11.89 -24.56 50.72
CA VAL A 1193 10.52 -24.84 51.17
C VAL A 1193 10.49 -25.84 52.33
N ARG A 1194 9.51 -25.68 53.23
CA ARG A 1194 9.35 -26.56 54.40
C ARG A 1194 8.16 -27.50 54.22
N PRO A 1195 8.27 -28.81 54.50
CA PRO A 1195 7.14 -29.74 54.36
C PRO A 1195 6.02 -29.39 55.35
N THR A 1196 4.76 -29.62 54.95
CA THR A 1196 3.63 -29.44 55.87
C THR A 1196 3.64 -30.50 56.97
N LEU A 1197 2.97 -30.23 58.09
CA LEU A 1197 2.77 -31.21 59.17
C LEU A 1197 2.17 -32.54 58.66
N VAL A 1198 1.29 -32.48 57.66
CA VAL A 1198 0.69 -33.67 57.02
C VAL A 1198 1.76 -34.46 56.25
N THR A 1199 2.63 -33.80 55.47
CA THR A 1199 3.75 -34.44 54.78
C THR A 1199 4.76 -35.07 55.74
N ILE A 1200 5.05 -34.39 56.85
CA ILE A 1200 5.92 -34.91 57.91
C ILE A 1200 5.29 -36.17 58.51
N LEU A 1201 4.00 -36.13 58.91
CA LEU A 1201 3.28 -37.28 59.44
C LEU A 1201 3.25 -38.46 58.47
N TRP A 1202 3.04 -38.23 57.17
CA TRP A 1202 3.10 -39.29 56.15
C TRP A 1202 4.49 -39.89 55.95
N ARG A 1203 5.55 -39.07 55.95
CA ARG A 1203 6.94 -39.57 55.85
C ARG A 1203 7.36 -40.41 57.05
N TYR A 1204 6.88 -40.07 58.25
CA TYR A 1204 7.11 -40.86 59.46
C TYR A 1204 6.01 -41.92 59.72
N ALA A 1205 4.97 -42.02 58.88
CA ALA A 1205 3.91 -43.03 59.04
C ALA A 1205 4.43 -44.48 59.03
N PRO A 1206 5.47 -44.86 58.26
CA PRO A 1206 6.10 -46.18 58.40
C PRO A 1206 6.76 -46.40 59.77
N VAL A 1207 7.33 -45.35 60.37
CA VAL A 1207 7.96 -45.39 61.70
C VAL A 1207 6.90 -45.47 62.80
N PHE A 1208 5.83 -44.67 62.71
CA PHE A 1208 4.68 -44.78 63.61
C PHE A 1208 3.98 -46.14 63.46
N GLY A 1209 3.84 -46.66 62.23
CA GLY A 1209 3.33 -47.99 61.95
C GLY A 1209 4.20 -49.11 62.53
N ALA A 1210 5.53 -48.97 62.48
CA ALA A 1210 6.46 -49.89 63.12
C ALA A 1210 6.40 -49.81 64.65
N LEU A 1211 6.28 -48.61 65.24
CA LEU A 1211 6.12 -48.42 66.68
C LEU A 1211 4.79 -48.99 67.20
N VAL A 1212 3.68 -48.72 66.51
CA VAL A 1212 2.36 -49.31 66.82
C VAL A 1212 2.40 -50.82 66.60
N GLY A 1213 3.03 -51.30 65.54
CA GLY A 1213 3.24 -52.72 65.26
C GLY A 1213 4.04 -53.44 66.36
N MET A 1214 5.12 -52.84 66.85
CA MET A 1214 5.88 -53.34 68.01
C MET A 1214 5.05 -53.29 69.30
N GLY A 1215 4.26 -52.24 69.52
CA GLY A 1215 3.34 -52.15 70.65
C GLY A 1215 2.28 -53.26 70.65
N VAL A 1216 1.65 -53.50 69.49
CA VAL A 1216 0.67 -54.57 69.27
C VAL A 1216 1.32 -55.95 69.40
N ALA A 1217 2.51 -56.17 68.82
CA ALA A 1217 3.25 -57.42 68.96
C ALA A 1217 3.64 -57.70 70.42
N THR A 1218 4.08 -56.68 71.16
CA THR A 1218 4.41 -56.77 72.59
C THR A 1218 3.15 -57.07 73.42
N TYR A 1219 2.03 -56.41 73.14
CA TYR A 1219 0.74 -56.68 73.77
C TYR A 1219 0.26 -58.12 73.51
N ILE A 1220 0.37 -58.60 72.27
CA ILE A 1220 0.04 -59.98 71.88
C ILE A 1220 0.96 -60.97 72.60
N ALA A 1221 2.28 -60.73 72.64
CA ALA A 1221 3.23 -61.58 73.35
C ALA A 1221 2.94 -61.65 74.87
N LEU A 1222 2.60 -60.52 75.50
CA LEU A 1222 2.17 -60.48 76.90
C LEU A 1222 0.86 -61.24 77.12
N ARG A 1223 -0.10 -61.13 76.21
CA ARG A 1223 -1.39 -61.85 76.28
C ARG A 1223 -1.21 -63.35 76.08
N ILE A 1224 -0.31 -63.78 75.21
CA ILE A 1224 0.09 -65.19 75.03
C ILE A 1224 0.80 -65.70 76.29
N ARG A 1225 1.75 -64.94 76.86
CA ARG A 1225 2.42 -65.29 78.12
C ARG A 1225 1.44 -65.46 79.28
N ALA A 1226 0.45 -64.58 79.40
CA ALA A 1226 -0.62 -64.69 80.39
C ALA A 1226 -1.53 -65.91 80.15
N SER A 1227 -1.77 -66.29 78.89
CA SER A 1227 -2.50 -67.51 78.54
C SER A 1227 -1.72 -68.79 78.84
N LEU A 1228 -0.39 -68.78 78.67
CA LEU A 1228 0.49 -69.91 78.99
C LEU A 1228 0.63 -70.09 80.51
N LEU A 1229 0.80 -69.00 81.28
CA LEU A 1229 0.79 -69.04 82.75
C LEU A 1229 -0.51 -69.62 83.30
N ARG A 1230 -1.67 -69.30 82.70
CA ARG A 1230 -2.96 -69.89 83.08
C ARG A 1230 -3.12 -71.37 82.72
N ARG A 1231 -2.28 -71.93 81.82
CA ARG A 1231 -2.24 -73.37 81.57
C ARG A 1231 -1.29 -74.08 82.53
N LEU A 1232 -0.10 -73.54 82.75
CA LEU A 1232 0.86 -74.07 83.71
C LEU A 1232 0.26 -74.19 85.13
N VAL A 1233 -0.39 -73.14 85.63
CA VAL A 1233 -1.07 -73.18 86.94
C VAL A 1233 -2.20 -74.22 86.99
N ALA A 1234 -2.85 -74.53 85.87
CA ALA A 1234 -3.89 -75.56 85.80
C ALA A 1234 -3.35 -77.00 85.60
N GLU A 1235 -2.06 -77.14 85.29
CA GLU A 1235 -1.34 -78.42 85.21
C GLU A 1235 -0.57 -78.71 86.52
N GLU A 1236 -0.14 -77.67 87.24
CA GLU A 1236 0.45 -77.76 88.60
C GLU A 1236 -0.59 -78.04 89.71
N GLU A 1237 -1.90 -77.94 89.46
CA GLU A 1237 -2.96 -78.37 90.40
C GLU A 1237 -3.38 -79.86 90.23
N MET A 1238 -2.68 -80.65 89.40
CA MET A 1238 -2.93 -82.09 89.22
C MET A 1238 -1.72 -83.00 89.53
N PHE A 1239 -0.75 -82.50 90.30
CA PHE A 1239 0.37 -83.26 90.87
C PHE A 1239 0.56 -82.97 92.36
#